data_AF-A0A842VXW9-F1
#
_entry.id   AF-A0A842VXW9-F1
#
_cell.length_a   1.000
_cell.length_b   1.000
_cell.length_c   1.000
_cell.angle_alpha   90.00
_cell.angle_beta   90.00
_cell.angle_gamma   90.00
#
_symmetry.space_group_name_H-M   'P 1'
#
loop_
_entity.id
_entity.type
_entity.pdbx_description
1 polymer ?
#
loop_
_entity_poly.entity_id
_entity_poly.type
_entity_poly.pdbx_seq_one_letter_code
_entity_poly.pdbx_strand_id
1 'polypeptide(L)'
;MEKRENRQLKRQQLTETTIKFLYFSFIGALLFSYIIICIKWDYYIPKGILYLIGGISLGILIVFTEAVIEIYIMRKKKDCDSDLTNKLQIFRAFLSITALVAVLYILIDKFLVDWVYTRWSEQAEMNIYLLVTSLSISFLFGHSIFSGLRFRMSDLKPVVNRVKTGVLTLALFVLIMSFPIISISLDSQNFLSEQYFWDDGPWLTYDGDPAETMTISWLTNTKQTTEIYFGSDSNNLEKITIANEKSHLHHAKINGLSPDTTYNYVIPKVRFPNYEVGQLHEFHTASSIQEDFSFAVVGDMQPYPGHIMDRCHLVAEGIAEIQPNFVCSLGDISDFGFNLGEWHKVMDFLPKYTANRPFQAVIGNHDHYRDEGFNYRNAFPYNFNSTVDHCYSFDYLNVHISMVDVISSTDEAKTHRESWLRQDIINSKNQGAKWNFIMFHYHVLTSAGRSPYRNLLAWITPIATEFEIDGIMFGHEHQYDHWEYVYGNDSLIFNDEDESILTGNPVHYWCLGTGGANSNVAWNLLDQDPQIVNYYFYNYSSDESQTLSTVKKPWNDQRYLVNASHDIYSPYDDTPIYYHAPEIESYCAKENDYFGFDYGEQSINFMEIKIDQNGNRCTISVRYPNGDILMGPEDNYKQQWIIVK
;
A
#
# COMPACT_ATOMS: atom_id res chain seq x y z
N MET A 1 -60.05 48.50 -41.04
CA MET A 1 -59.37 48.67 -39.74
C MET A 1 -58.97 47.33 -39.13
N GLU A 2 -59.84 46.32 -39.16
CA GLU A 2 -59.62 44.96 -38.64
C GLU A 2 -58.31 44.24 -39.10
N LYS A 3 -57.91 44.37 -40.38
CA LYS A 3 -56.63 43.83 -40.89
C LYS A 3 -55.38 44.56 -40.36
N ARG A 4 -55.51 45.83 -39.94
CA ARG A 4 -54.41 46.61 -39.35
C ARG A 4 -54.26 46.27 -37.87
N GLU A 5 -55.37 46.13 -37.14
CA GLU A 5 -55.36 45.65 -35.74
C GLU A 5 -54.81 44.23 -35.62
N ASN A 6 -55.21 43.29 -36.49
CA ASN A 6 -54.67 41.93 -36.48
C ASN A 6 -53.16 41.86 -36.80
N ARG A 7 -52.63 42.80 -37.60
CA ARG A 7 -51.19 42.91 -37.87
C ARG A 7 -50.44 43.56 -36.71
N GLN A 8 -51.06 44.51 -36.00
CA GLN A 8 -50.50 45.08 -34.77
C GLN A 8 -50.47 44.06 -33.63
N LEU A 9 -51.55 43.27 -33.44
CA LEU A 9 -51.60 42.19 -32.44
C LEU A 9 -50.54 41.11 -32.71
N LYS A 10 -50.39 40.70 -33.98
CA LYS A 10 -49.33 39.74 -34.39
C LYS A 10 -47.93 40.30 -34.20
N ARG A 11 -47.70 41.60 -34.46
CA ARG A 11 -46.39 42.23 -34.21
C ARG A 11 -46.13 42.36 -32.71
N GLN A 12 -47.10 42.72 -31.89
CA GLN A 12 -46.97 42.76 -30.42
C GLN A 12 -46.62 41.38 -29.84
N GLN A 13 -47.31 40.31 -30.25
CA GLN A 13 -46.99 38.94 -29.82
C GLN A 13 -45.60 38.47 -30.30
N LEU A 14 -45.18 38.87 -31.51
CA LEU A 14 -43.82 38.59 -31.99
C LEU A 14 -42.77 39.29 -31.11
N THR A 15 -43.04 40.54 -30.76
CA THR A 15 -42.12 41.35 -29.93
C THR A 15 -42.03 40.77 -28.52
N GLU A 16 -43.14 40.32 -27.93
CA GLU A 16 -43.16 39.64 -26.62
C GLU A 16 -42.37 38.32 -26.63
N THR A 17 -42.51 37.53 -27.71
CA THR A 17 -41.80 36.24 -27.83
C THR A 17 -40.30 36.44 -28.03
N THR A 18 -39.91 37.44 -28.82
CA THR A 18 -38.50 37.82 -29.02
C THR A 18 -37.90 38.45 -27.76
N ILE A 19 -38.67 39.23 -27.00
CA ILE A 19 -38.22 39.77 -25.70
C ILE A 19 -38.04 38.65 -24.67
N LYS A 20 -38.96 37.67 -24.60
CA LYS A 20 -38.79 36.48 -23.76
C LYS A 20 -37.56 35.67 -24.18
N PHE A 21 -37.32 35.51 -25.49
CA PHE A 21 -36.13 34.85 -26.04
C PHE A 21 -34.82 35.55 -25.63
N LEU A 22 -34.74 36.88 -25.75
CA LEU A 22 -33.57 37.65 -25.32
C LEU A 22 -33.39 37.59 -23.79
N TYR A 23 -34.48 37.62 -23.03
CA TYR A 23 -34.46 37.56 -21.57
C TYR A 23 -33.95 36.20 -21.04
N PHE A 24 -34.43 35.08 -21.59
CA PHE A 24 -33.95 33.74 -21.20
C PHE A 24 -32.53 33.44 -21.69
N SER A 25 -32.16 33.91 -22.89
CA SER A 25 -30.78 33.77 -23.38
C SER A 25 -29.79 34.59 -22.55
N PHE A 26 -30.20 35.77 -22.09
CA PHE A 26 -29.40 36.62 -21.20
C PHE A 26 -29.24 35.99 -19.80
N ILE A 27 -30.31 35.40 -19.24
CA ILE A 27 -30.24 34.66 -17.97
C ILE A 27 -29.35 33.42 -18.09
N GLY A 28 -29.45 32.66 -19.18
CA GLY A 28 -28.58 31.50 -19.43
C GLY A 28 -27.11 31.88 -19.57
N ALA A 29 -26.81 32.99 -20.27
CA ALA A 29 -25.46 33.50 -20.39
C ALA A 29 -24.90 34.02 -19.05
N LEU A 30 -25.73 34.65 -18.21
CA LEU A 30 -25.34 35.09 -16.87
C LEU A 30 -25.07 33.91 -15.92
N LEU A 31 -25.88 32.85 -15.97
CA LEU A 31 -25.66 31.63 -15.19
C LEU A 31 -24.38 30.90 -15.62
N PHE A 32 -24.13 30.80 -16.93
CA PHE A 32 -22.91 30.20 -17.45
C PHE A 32 -21.65 31.01 -17.07
N SER A 33 -21.75 32.34 -17.13
CA SER A 33 -20.66 33.24 -16.71
C SER A 33 -20.41 33.18 -15.19
N TYR A 34 -21.47 33.08 -14.39
CA TYR A 34 -21.38 32.90 -12.93
C TYR A 34 -20.71 31.56 -12.56
N ILE A 35 -21.01 30.48 -13.28
CA ILE A 35 -20.38 29.17 -13.08
C ILE A 35 -18.88 29.21 -13.43
N ILE A 36 -18.47 29.88 -14.51
CA ILE A 36 -17.05 30.06 -14.84
C ILE A 36 -16.32 30.87 -13.75
N ILE A 37 -16.98 31.90 -13.18
CA ILE A 37 -16.42 32.68 -12.07
C ILE A 37 -16.26 31.80 -10.81
N CYS A 38 -17.24 30.97 -10.47
CA CYS A 38 -17.17 30.03 -9.35
C CYS A 38 -16.16 28.89 -9.55
N ILE A 39 -15.88 28.46 -10.79
CA ILE A 39 -14.82 27.49 -11.10
C ILE A 39 -13.43 28.13 -10.95
N LYS A 40 -13.30 29.43 -11.18
CA LYS A 40 -12.03 30.16 -11.14
C LYS A 40 -11.66 30.66 -9.74
N TRP A 41 -12.61 30.71 -8.81
CA TRP A 41 -12.44 31.16 -7.42
C TRP A 41 -12.95 30.06 -6.49
N ASP A 42 -12.05 29.33 -5.84
CA ASP A 42 -12.30 28.15 -4.98
C ASP A 42 -13.41 28.37 -3.94
N TYR A 43 -14.67 28.13 -4.31
CA TYR A 43 -15.78 28.02 -3.37
C TYR A 43 -16.18 26.55 -3.19
N TYR A 44 -16.53 26.20 -1.94
CA TYR A 44 -16.89 24.90 -1.36
C TYR A 44 -18.05 24.11 -2.01
N ILE A 45 -18.21 24.14 -3.34
CA ILE A 45 -19.15 23.29 -4.07
C ILE A 45 -18.34 22.18 -4.75
N PRO A 46 -18.58 20.89 -4.44
CA PRO A 46 -17.89 19.77 -5.09
C PRO A 46 -17.98 19.92 -6.62
N LYS A 47 -16.83 19.87 -7.31
CA LYS A 47 -16.71 20.13 -8.75
C LYS A 47 -17.73 19.31 -9.58
N GLY A 48 -18.03 18.08 -9.16
CA GLY A 48 -19.05 17.21 -9.79
C GLY A 48 -20.48 17.79 -9.83
N ILE A 49 -20.89 18.57 -8.83
CA ILE A 49 -22.22 19.21 -8.79
C ILE A 49 -22.28 20.38 -9.78
N LEU A 50 -21.19 21.14 -9.92
CA LEU A 50 -21.10 22.23 -10.89
C LEU A 50 -21.16 21.72 -12.34
N TYR A 51 -20.49 20.60 -12.64
CA TYR A 51 -20.58 19.94 -13.96
C TYR A 51 -21.98 19.42 -14.26
N LEU A 52 -22.67 18.84 -13.27
CA LEU A 52 -24.05 18.37 -13.42
C LEU A 52 -25.01 19.52 -13.74
N ILE A 53 -24.89 20.65 -13.04
CA ILE A 53 -25.73 21.84 -13.27
C ILE A 53 -25.42 22.45 -14.64
N GLY A 54 -24.15 22.50 -15.05
CA GLY A 54 -23.74 22.96 -16.38
C GLY A 54 -24.30 22.08 -17.51
N GLY A 55 -24.22 20.75 -17.35
CA GLY A 55 -24.77 19.78 -18.30
C GLY A 55 -26.30 19.86 -18.44
N ILE A 56 -27.03 19.98 -17.32
CA ILE A 56 -28.49 20.16 -17.33
C ILE A 56 -28.87 21.47 -18.02
N SER A 57 -28.16 22.56 -17.74
CA SER A 57 -28.42 23.88 -18.33
C SER A 57 -28.20 23.89 -19.85
N LEU A 58 -27.15 23.23 -20.32
CA LEU A 58 -26.86 23.06 -21.75
C LEU A 58 -27.93 22.17 -22.42
N GLY A 59 -28.34 21.08 -21.77
CA GLY A 59 -29.40 20.20 -22.25
C GLY A 59 -30.74 20.92 -22.44
N ILE A 60 -31.13 21.75 -21.47
CA ILE A 60 -32.35 22.57 -21.55
C ILE A 60 -32.27 23.57 -22.72
N LEU A 61 -31.12 24.22 -22.91
CA LEU A 61 -30.91 25.18 -24.01
C LEU A 61 -31.05 24.50 -25.38
N ILE A 62 -30.54 23.28 -25.53
CA ILE A 62 -30.63 22.51 -26.77
C ILE A 62 -32.08 22.08 -27.06
N VAL A 63 -32.80 21.53 -26.07
CA VAL A 63 -34.20 21.11 -26.22
C VAL A 63 -35.11 22.29 -26.57
N PHE A 64 -34.88 23.46 -25.96
CA PHE A 64 -35.62 24.67 -26.32
C PHE A 64 -35.30 25.16 -27.74
N THR A 65 -34.03 25.08 -28.16
CA THR A 65 -33.63 25.47 -29.52
C THR A 65 -34.25 24.55 -30.57
N GLU A 66 -34.27 23.23 -30.32
CA GLU A 66 -34.96 22.21 -31.12
C GLU A 66 -36.46 22.53 -31.27
N ALA A 67 -37.15 22.81 -30.16
CA ALA A 67 -38.57 23.13 -30.16
C ALA A 67 -38.89 24.42 -30.94
N VAL A 68 -38.02 25.44 -30.85
CA VAL A 68 -38.17 26.69 -31.61
C VAL A 68 -37.98 26.47 -33.10
N ILE A 69 -36.99 25.66 -33.50
CA ILE A 69 -36.78 25.29 -34.91
C ILE A 69 -37.99 24.52 -35.45
N GLU A 70 -38.54 23.60 -34.67
CA GLU A 70 -39.72 22.81 -35.04
C GLU A 70 -40.98 23.68 -35.19
N ILE A 71 -41.22 24.60 -34.27
CA ILE A 71 -42.33 25.58 -34.36
C ILE A 71 -42.15 26.50 -35.58
N TYR A 72 -40.91 26.90 -35.89
CA TYR A 72 -40.60 27.72 -37.07
C TYR A 72 -40.87 26.96 -38.37
N ILE A 73 -40.41 25.70 -38.48
CA ILE A 73 -40.66 24.81 -39.62
C ILE A 73 -42.16 24.56 -39.80
N MET A 74 -42.89 24.28 -38.71
CA MET A 74 -44.34 24.06 -38.76
C MET A 74 -45.11 25.29 -39.24
N ARG A 75 -44.68 26.51 -38.89
CA ARG A 75 -45.32 27.76 -39.33
C ARG A 75 -44.98 28.14 -40.78
N LYS A 76 -43.79 27.79 -41.29
CA LYS A 76 -43.33 28.09 -42.66
C LYS A 76 -43.79 27.09 -43.72
N LYS A 77 -44.32 25.94 -43.33
CA LYS A 77 -44.87 24.90 -44.23
C LYS A 77 -46.02 25.38 -45.15
N LYS A 78 -46.51 26.62 -44.98
CA LYS A 78 -47.51 27.26 -45.84
C LYS A 78 -46.96 28.11 -46.99
N ASP A 79 -45.68 28.48 -46.99
CA ASP A 79 -45.04 29.22 -48.10
C ASP A 79 -43.74 28.51 -48.50
N CYS A 80 -43.76 27.87 -49.67
CA CYS A 80 -42.73 27.00 -50.26
C CYS A 80 -41.30 27.60 -50.27
N ASP A 81 -40.48 27.28 -49.25
CA ASP A 81 -39.03 27.32 -49.36
C ASP A 81 -38.42 26.02 -48.77
N SER A 82 -38.26 25.02 -49.64
CA SER A 82 -37.78 23.69 -49.27
C SER A 82 -36.30 23.67 -48.89
N ASP A 83 -35.50 24.64 -49.35
CA ASP A 83 -34.06 24.70 -49.09
C ASP A 83 -33.76 25.17 -47.66
N LEU A 84 -34.46 26.21 -47.18
CA LEU A 84 -34.33 26.66 -45.79
C LEU A 84 -34.85 25.62 -44.79
N THR A 85 -35.94 24.94 -45.15
CA THR A 85 -36.51 23.86 -44.31
C THR A 85 -35.54 22.69 -44.17
N ASN A 86 -34.87 22.29 -45.26
CA ASN A 86 -33.85 21.24 -45.22
C ASN A 86 -32.60 21.66 -44.44
N LYS A 87 -32.14 22.92 -44.60
CA LYS A 87 -31.01 23.46 -43.81
C LYS A 87 -31.30 23.47 -42.32
N LEU A 88 -32.52 23.83 -41.92
CA LEU A 88 -32.94 23.81 -40.51
C LEU A 88 -33.08 22.39 -39.97
N GLN A 89 -33.52 21.41 -40.77
CA GLN A 89 -33.53 20.00 -40.38
C GLN A 89 -32.12 19.42 -40.22
N ILE A 90 -31.18 19.80 -41.09
CA ILE A 90 -29.76 19.42 -40.95
C ILE A 90 -29.16 20.05 -39.69
N PHE A 91 -29.45 21.33 -39.43
CA PHE A 91 -28.99 22.01 -38.22
C PHE A 91 -29.59 21.40 -36.94
N ARG A 92 -30.84 20.94 -37.00
CA ARG A 92 -31.50 20.18 -35.92
C ARG A 92 -30.79 18.85 -35.66
N ALA A 93 -30.54 18.06 -36.72
CA ALA A 93 -29.77 16.82 -36.59
C ALA A 93 -28.36 17.06 -36.00
N PHE A 94 -27.72 18.17 -36.36
CA PHE A 94 -26.43 18.60 -35.80
C PHE A 94 -26.52 18.91 -34.29
N LEU A 95 -27.54 19.66 -33.86
CA LEU A 95 -27.77 19.96 -32.43
C LEU A 95 -28.06 18.70 -31.61
N SER A 96 -28.90 17.81 -32.13
CA SER A 96 -29.23 16.53 -31.49
C SER A 96 -28.02 15.61 -31.34
N ILE A 97 -27.15 15.51 -32.37
CA ILE A 97 -25.92 14.69 -32.30
C ILE A 97 -24.92 15.31 -31.34
N THR A 98 -24.76 16.64 -31.36
CA THR A 98 -23.85 17.35 -30.44
C THR A 98 -24.28 17.18 -28.98
N ALA A 99 -25.58 17.22 -28.71
CA ALA A 99 -26.13 16.95 -27.38
C ALA A 99 -25.83 15.51 -26.91
N LEU A 100 -26.03 14.53 -27.80
CA LEU A 100 -25.77 13.13 -27.49
C LEU A 100 -24.28 12.89 -27.18
N VAL A 101 -23.38 13.51 -27.96
CA VAL A 101 -21.93 13.43 -27.73
C VAL A 101 -21.54 14.13 -26.43
N ALA A 102 -22.12 15.29 -26.10
CA ALA A 102 -21.85 15.97 -24.84
C ALA A 102 -22.34 15.16 -23.62
N VAL A 103 -23.50 14.50 -23.72
CA VAL A 103 -24.02 13.61 -22.67
C VAL A 103 -23.13 12.37 -22.53
N LEU A 104 -22.72 11.76 -23.64
CA LEU A 104 -21.76 10.64 -23.62
C LEU A 104 -20.43 11.09 -23.03
N TYR A 105 -19.92 12.27 -23.36
CA TYR A 105 -18.71 12.84 -22.77
C TYR A 105 -18.83 12.99 -21.26
N ILE A 106 -19.94 13.56 -20.74
CA ILE A 106 -20.15 13.72 -19.29
C ILE A 106 -20.31 12.38 -18.58
N LEU A 107 -20.99 11.41 -19.20
CA LEU A 107 -21.18 10.07 -18.61
C LEU A 107 -19.87 9.27 -18.62
N ILE A 108 -19.09 9.36 -19.69
CA ILE A 108 -17.78 8.73 -19.82
C ILE A 108 -16.79 9.39 -18.85
N ASP A 109 -16.75 10.72 -18.79
CA ASP A 109 -15.89 11.49 -17.88
C ASP A 109 -16.24 11.20 -16.41
N LYS A 110 -17.52 11.21 -16.03
CA LYS A 110 -17.92 10.89 -14.65
C LYS A 110 -17.63 9.44 -14.27
N PHE A 111 -17.85 8.49 -15.18
CA PHE A 111 -17.57 7.08 -14.91
C PHE A 111 -16.07 6.78 -14.89
N LEU A 112 -15.28 7.34 -15.83
CA LEU A 112 -13.83 7.17 -15.86
C LEU A 112 -13.15 7.92 -14.73
N VAL A 113 -13.54 9.16 -14.42
CA VAL A 113 -12.92 9.91 -13.32
C VAL A 113 -13.25 9.25 -11.98
N ASP A 114 -14.50 8.89 -11.66
CA ASP A 114 -14.79 8.19 -10.39
C ASP A 114 -14.12 6.79 -10.32
N TRP A 115 -14.00 6.08 -11.45
CA TRP A 115 -13.32 4.77 -11.51
C TRP A 115 -11.79 4.86 -11.45
N VAL A 116 -11.20 5.94 -11.99
CA VAL A 116 -9.74 6.20 -11.99
C VAL A 116 -9.30 6.81 -10.66
N TYR A 117 -10.04 7.78 -10.12
CA TYR A 117 -9.76 8.46 -8.84
C TYR A 117 -9.78 7.49 -7.66
N THR A 118 -10.53 6.39 -7.77
CA THR A 118 -10.55 5.32 -6.76
C THR A 118 -9.47 4.25 -6.97
N ARG A 119 -8.70 4.26 -8.08
CA ARG A 119 -7.82 3.14 -8.45
C ARG A 119 -6.43 3.46 -9.06
N TRP A 120 -6.06 4.69 -9.40
CA TRP A 120 -4.80 4.97 -10.16
C TRP A 120 -4.04 6.23 -9.68
N SER A 121 -2.74 6.33 -10.00
CA SER A 121 -1.83 7.43 -9.58
C SER A 121 -1.82 8.64 -10.55
N GLU A 122 -1.19 9.75 -10.14
CA GLU A 122 -1.08 11.02 -10.89
C GLU A 122 -0.57 10.87 -12.34
N GLN A 123 0.24 9.84 -12.62
CA GLN A 123 0.74 9.54 -13.98
C GLN A 123 -0.39 9.12 -14.95
N ALA A 124 -1.44 8.48 -14.43
CA ALA A 124 -2.61 8.07 -15.22
C ALA A 124 -3.48 9.27 -15.61
N GLU A 125 -3.57 10.31 -14.76
CA GLU A 125 -4.28 11.55 -15.08
C GLU A 125 -3.68 12.22 -16.32
N MET A 126 -2.35 12.36 -16.37
CA MET A 126 -1.66 13.03 -17.50
C MET A 126 -1.90 12.30 -18.84
N ASN A 127 -1.89 10.97 -18.83
CA ASN A 127 -2.14 10.14 -20.01
C ASN A 127 -3.60 10.23 -20.50
N ILE A 128 -4.56 10.37 -19.58
CA ILE A 128 -5.97 10.57 -19.91
C ILE A 128 -6.20 11.97 -20.49
N TYR A 129 -5.59 13.02 -19.93
CA TYR A 129 -5.68 14.36 -20.50
C TYR A 129 -5.10 14.44 -21.92
N LEU A 130 -3.97 13.76 -22.18
CA LEU A 130 -3.39 13.64 -23.51
C LEU A 130 -4.31 12.87 -24.48
N LEU A 131 -4.96 11.79 -24.02
CA LEU A 131 -5.92 11.03 -24.81
C LEU A 131 -7.17 11.85 -25.15
N VAL A 132 -7.76 12.55 -24.17
CA VAL A 132 -8.96 13.39 -24.35
C VAL A 132 -8.67 14.59 -25.25
N THR A 133 -7.49 15.21 -25.11
CA THR A 133 -7.04 16.30 -25.98
C THR A 133 -6.85 15.80 -27.41
N SER A 134 -6.25 14.62 -27.59
CA SER A 134 -6.03 13.99 -28.90
C SER A 134 -7.35 13.61 -29.59
N LEU A 135 -8.32 13.10 -28.83
CA LEU A 135 -9.69 12.80 -29.30
C LEU A 135 -10.42 14.08 -29.75
N SER A 136 -10.28 15.17 -29.00
CA SER A 136 -10.90 16.46 -29.28
C SER A 136 -10.33 17.11 -30.55
N ILE A 137 -9.01 17.10 -30.72
CA ILE A 137 -8.33 17.61 -31.92
C ILE A 137 -8.71 16.76 -33.14
N SER A 138 -8.77 15.43 -33.00
CA SER A 138 -9.12 14.51 -34.09
C SER A 138 -10.57 14.67 -34.54
N PHE A 139 -11.50 14.93 -33.62
CA PHE A 139 -12.90 15.22 -33.95
C PHE A 139 -13.04 16.52 -34.75
N LEU A 140 -12.33 17.59 -34.35
CA LEU A 140 -12.30 18.85 -35.09
C LEU A 140 -11.71 18.66 -36.51
N PHE A 141 -10.71 17.79 -36.65
CA PHE A 141 -10.10 17.47 -37.95
C PHE A 141 -11.04 16.66 -38.84
N GLY A 142 -11.68 15.61 -38.33
CA GLY A 142 -12.70 14.84 -39.06
C GLY A 142 -13.90 15.70 -39.48
N HIS A 143 -14.29 16.66 -38.64
CA HIS A 143 -15.32 17.65 -38.93
C HIS A 143 -14.91 18.62 -40.05
N SER A 144 -13.65 19.07 -40.10
CA SER A 144 -13.16 19.96 -41.16
C SER A 144 -13.15 19.29 -42.54
N ILE A 145 -12.88 17.98 -42.60
CA ILE A 145 -12.95 17.18 -43.82
C ILE A 145 -14.42 16.99 -44.26
N PHE A 146 -15.32 16.74 -43.30
CA PHE A 146 -16.76 16.58 -43.59
C PHE A 146 -17.45 17.89 -44.01
N SER A 147 -17.06 19.01 -43.40
CA SER A 147 -17.61 20.36 -43.70
C SER A 147 -16.99 20.99 -44.95
N GLY A 148 -15.76 20.60 -45.33
CA GLY A 148 -15.11 20.98 -46.59
C GLY A 148 -15.75 20.34 -47.84
N LEU A 149 -16.51 19.26 -47.68
CA LEU A 149 -17.26 18.61 -48.76
C LEU A 149 -18.56 19.38 -49.05
N ARG A 150 -18.46 20.48 -49.82
CA ARG A 150 -19.64 21.20 -50.37
C ARG A 150 -20.55 20.26 -51.15
N PHE A 151 -21.76 19.99 -50.65
CA PHE A 151 -22.77 19.21 -51.37
C PHE A 151 -23.40 20.04 -52.52
N ARG A 152 -23.32 19.51 -53.76
CA ARG A 152 -24.32 19.76 -54.82
C ARG A 152 -25.23 18.54 -54.88
N MET A 153 -26.51 18.78 -54.71
CA MET A 153 -27.51 17.79 -54.31
C MET A 153 -28.24 17.19 -55.52
N SER A 154 -27.50 16.58 -56.47
CA SER A 154 -28.12 15.96 -57.66
C SER A 154 -27.72 14.52 -57.98
N ASP A 155 -26.79 13.87 -57.26
CA ASP A 155 -26.41 12.47 -57.57
C ASP A 155 -26.37 11.58 -56.31
N LEU A 156 -27.46 10.85 -56.04
CA LEU A 156 -27.71 10.11 -54.79
C LEU A 156 -27.43 8.59 -54.85
N LYS A 157 -26.79 8.06 -55.90
CA LYS A 157 -26.29 6.67 -55.93
C LYS A 157 -24.89 6.41 -55.32
N PRO A 158 -23.94 7.36 -55.22
CA PRO A 158 -22.65 7.13 -54.54
C PRO A 158 -22.71 7.26 -53.01
N VAL A 159 -23.85 7.69 -52.45
CA VAL A 159 -24.00 8.01 -51.02
C VAL A 159 -23.93 6.75 -50.15
N VAL A 160 -24.46 5.60 -50.60
CA VAL A 160 -24.40 4.35 -49.84
C VAL A 160 -22.97 3.81 -49.71
N ASN A 161 -22.15 3.91 -50.76
CA ASN A 161 -20.75 3.48 -50.70
C ASN A 161 -19.91 4.40 -49.83
N ARG A 162 -20.17 5.71 -49.82
CA ARG A 162 -19.45 6.68 -48.96
C ARG A 162 -19.89 6.65 -47.50
N VAL A 163 -21.17 6.37 -47.22
CA VAL A 163 -21.64 6.09 -45.85
C VAL A 163 -21.02 4.78 -45.35
N LYS A 164 -20.93 3.75 -46.19
CA LYS A 164 -20.19 2.53 -45.85
C LYS A 164 -18.71 2.80 -45.57
N THR A 165 -18.04 3.64 -46.38
CA THR A 165 -16.65 4.05 -46.11
C THR A 165 -16.54 4.83 -44.81
N GLY A 166 -17.43 5.79 -44.53
CA GLY A 166 -17.44 6.55 -43.29
C GLY A 166 -17.70 5.70 -42.05
N VAL A 167 -18.62 4.72 -42.14
CA VAL A 167 -18.86 3.74 -41.08
C VAL A 167 -17.68 2.79 -40.92
N LEU A 168 -17.02 2.36 -42.01
CA LEU A 168 -15.81 1.53 -41.92
C LEU A 168 -14.63 2.30 -41.32
N THR A 169 -14.44 3.57 -41.69
CA THR A 169 -13.39 4.43 -41.14
C THR A 169 -13.65 4.72 -39.67
N LEU A 170 -14.89 4.98 -39.27
CA LEU A 170 -15.27 5.14 -37.86
C LEU A 170 -15.08 3.83 -37.09
N ALA A 171 -15.43 2.69 -37.67
CA ALA A 171 -15.23 1.38 -37.04
C ALA A 171 -13.74 1.04 -36.89
N LEU A 172 -12.92 1.24 -37.93
CA LEU A 172 -11.46 1.07 -37.86
C LEU A 172 -10.82 2.05 -36.87
N PHE A 173 -11.33 3.29 -36.80
CA PHE A 173 -10.87 4.29 -35.86
C PHE A 173 -11.22 3.92 -34.42
N VAL A 174 -12.45 3.46 -34.15
CA VAL A 174 -12.84 2.92 -32.84
C VAL A 174 -11.98 1.71 -32.48
N LEU A 175 -11.67 0.84 -33.44
CA LEU A 175 -10.83 -0.36 -33.22
C LEU A 175 -9.36 -0.02 -32.93
N ILE A 176 -8.81 0.99 -33.61
CA ILE A 176 -7.44 1.52 -33.37
C ILE A 176 -7.38 2.30 -32.06
N MET A 177 -8.44 3.05 -31.70
CA MET A 177 -8.52 3.83 -30.46
C MET A 177 -8.92 2.98 -29.24
N SER A 178 -9.48 1.78 -29.45
CA SER A 178 -9.71 0.78 -28.39
C SER A 178 -8.46 -0.02 -28.05
N PHE A 179 -7.44 -0.02 -28.92
CA PHE A 179 -6.18 -0.74 -28.70
C PHE A 179 -5.41 -0.27 -27.45
N PRO A 180 -5.28 1.04 -27.18
CA PRO A 180 -4.72 1.55 -25.93
C PRO A 180 -5.54 1.13 -24.69
N ILE A 181 -6.88 1.10 -24.80
CA ILE A 181 -7.77 0.69 -23.70
C ILE A 181 -7.59 -0.79 -23.40
N ILE A 182 -7.46 -1.65 -24.42
CA ILE A 182 -7.13 -3.07 -24.27
C ILE A 182 -5.72 -3.24 -23.68
N SER A 183 -4.77 -2.39 -24.06
CA SER A 183 -3.39 -2.43 -23.53
C SER A 183 -3.30 -1.95 -22.08
N ILE A 184 -4.20 -1.06 -21.63
CA ILE A 184 -4.29 -0.58 -20.24
C ILE A 184 -5.14 -1.53 -19.37
N SER A 185 -6.08 -2.27 -19.96
CA SER A 185 -6.88 -3.30 -19.25
C SER A 185 -6.21 -4.67 -19.20
N LEU A 186 -5.14 -4.86 -19.97
CA LEU A 186 -4.12 -5.86 -19.72
C LEU A 186 -3.08 -5.25 -18.78
N ASP A 187 -3.49 -4.93 -17.55
CA ASP A 187 -2.55 -4.67 -16.46
C ASP A 187 -1.89 -6.03 -16.18
N SER A 188 -0.85 -6.36 -16.94
CA SER A 188 -0.03 -7.53 -16.65
C SER A 188 0.60 -7.24 -15.29
N GLN A 189 0.17 -7.96 -14.26
CA GLN A 189 0.94 -8.06 -13.03
C GLN A 189 2.37 -8.41 -13.45
N ASN A 190 3.30 -7.49 -13.23
CA ASN A 190 4.67 -7.68 -13.62
C ASN A 190 5.36 -8.39 -12.46
N PHE A 191 5.77 -9.63 -12.71
CA PHE A 191 6.38 -10.47 -11.70
C PHE A 191 7.89 -10.44 -11.79
N LEU A 192 8.57 -10.42 -10.64
CA LEU A 192 10.04 -10.40 -10.53
C LEU A 192 10.70 -11.50 -11.38
N SER A 193 10.09 -12.68 -11.43
CA SER A 193 10.59 -13.84 -12.17
C SER A 193 10.39 -13.73 -13.69
N GLU A 194 9.39 -12.97 -14.15
CA GLU A 194 9.02 -12.89 -15.56
C GLU A 194 9.72 -11.76 -16.30
N GLN A 195 9.80 -10.59 -15.67
CA GLN A 195 10.33 -9.36 -16.23
C GLN A 195 11.05 -8.55 -15.15
N TYR A 196 12.31 -8.22 -15.39
CA TYR A 196 13.07 -7.33 -14.51
C TYR A 196 14.09 -6.52 -15.31
N PHE A 197 14.37 -5.29 -14.87
CA PHE A 197 15.17 -4.32 -15.65
C PHE A 197 16.51 -3.94 -15.00
N TRP A 198 16.77 -4.44 -13.79
CA TRP A 198 17.93 -4.08 -12.97
C TRP A 198 18.70 -5.33 -12.53
N ASP A 199 19.93 -5.13 -12.05
CA ASP A 199 20.75 -6.18 -11.47
C ASP A 199 20.83 -5.89 -9.96
N ASP A 200 20.01 -6.55 -9.14
CA ASP A 200 19.87 -6.23 -7.71
C ASP A 200 20.15 -7.44 -6.81
N GLY A 201 20.59 -7.18 -5.58
CA GLY A 201 21.00 -8.21 -4.62
C GLY A 201 22.47 -8.13 -4.21
N PRO A 202 23.02 -9.19 -3.60
CA PRO A 202 22.35 -10.41 -3.16
C PRO A 202 21.68 -10.26 -1.77
N TRP A 203 20.76 -11.16 -1.46
CA TRP A 203 20.23 -11.37 -0.11
C TRP A 203 20.18 -12.85 0.25
N LEU A 204 20.30 -13.14 1.53
CA LEU A 204 20.26 -14.50 2.07
C LEU A 204 18.92 -14.78 2.75
N THR A 205 18.46 -16.03 2.70
CA THR A 205 17.27 -16.49 3.44
C THR A 205 17.46 -17.92 3.93
N TYR A 206 16.87 -18.26 5.07
CA TYR A 206 16.61 -19.65 5.46
C TYR A 206 15.36 -20.18 4.78
N ASP A 207 15.45 -21.39 4.24
CA ASP A 207 14.34 -22.18 3.70
C ASP A 207 14.34 -23.62 4.25
N GLY A 208 15.19 -23.88 5.24
CA GLY A 208 15.42 -25.15 5.92
C GLY A 208 16.20 -24.92 7.22
N ASP A 209 16.88 -25.95 7.71
CA ASP A 209 17.69 -25.87 8.94
C ASP A 209 18.88 -24.89 8.77
N PRO A 210 18.97 -23.80 9.55
CA PRO A 210 20.08 -22.84 9.47
C PRO A 210 21.49 -23.42 9.66
N ALA A 211 21.61 -24.62 10.24
CA ALA A 211 22.89 -25.31 10.42
C ALA A 211 23.35 -26.04 9.14
N GLU A 212 22.43 -26.38 8.24
CA GLU A 212 22.69 -27.26 7.09
C GLU A 212 22.28 -26.67 5.73
N THR A 213 21.51 -25.59 5.73
CA THR A 213 21.01 -24.96 4.49
C THR A 213 21.20 -23.45 4.46
N MET A 214 21.30 -22.91 3.23
CA MET A 214 21.28 -21.48 2.95
C MET A 214 20.74 -21.23 1.55
N THR A 215 19.90 -20.23 1.39
CA THR A 215 19.47 -19.76 0.07
C THR A 215 20.07 -18.40 -0.23
N ILE A 216 20.84 -18.30 -1.31
CA ILE A 216 21.37 -17.04 -1.85
C ILE A 216 20.47 -16.60 -3.02
N SER A 217 19.94 -15.39 -2.94
CA SER A 217 19.01 -14.87 -3.95
C SER A 217 19.51 -13.56 -4.58
N TRP A 218 19.22 -13.37 -5.85
CA TRP A 218 19.52 -12.13 -6.59
C TRP A 218 18.63 -11.98 -7.83
N LEU A 219 18.63 -10.78 -8.40
CA LEU A 219 17.92 -10.44 -9.62
C LEU A 219 18.89 -10.00 -10.72
N THR A 220 18.55 -10.29 -11.98
CA THR A 220 19.31 -9.86 -13.16
C THR A 220 18.41 -9.18 -14.18
N ASN A 221 18.94 -8.17 -14.88
CA ASN A 221 18.22 -7.40 -15.90
C ASN A 221 17.97 -8.19 -17.20
N THR A 222 18.65 -9.32 -17.36
CA THR A 222 18.59 -10.20 -18.51
C THR A 222 18.55 -11.62 -18.01
N LYS A 223 17.74 -12.49 -18.60
CA LYS A 223 17.61 -13.86 -18.10
C LYS A 223 18.94 -14.62 -18.19
N GLN A 224 19.43 -15.10 -17.05
CA GLN A 224 20.67 -15.89 -16.93
C GLN A 224 20.40 -17.23 -16.26
N THR A 225 21.37 -18.14 -16.35
CA THR A 225 21.39 -19.36 -15.54
C THR A 225 21.79 -19.02 -14.11
N THR A 226 21.28 -19.77 -13.13
CA THR A 226 21.65 -19.60 -11.72
C THR A 226 22.99 -20.28 -11.45
N GLU A 227 24.07 -19.49 -11.40
CA GLU A 227 25.44 -19.94 -11.16
C GLU A 227 26.11 -19.09 -10.09
N ILE A 228 26.88 -19.73 -9.21
CA ILE A 228 27.72 -19.06 -8.20
C ILE A 228 29.09 -19.74 -8.13
N TYR A 229 30.10 -19.03 -7.63
CA TYR A 229 31.27 -19.67 -7.03
C TYR A 229 31.04 -19.79 -5.53
N PHE A 230 31.29 -20.95 -4.95
CA PHE A 230 30.94 -21.26 -3.57
C PHE A 230 31.95 -22.19 -2.91
N GLY A 231 32.22 -22.01 -1.61
CA GLY A 231 33.08 -22.90 -0.84
C GLY A 231 33.43 -22.37 0.55
N SER A 232 33.97 -23.23 1.41
CA SER A 232 34.44 -22.82 2.75
C SER A 232 35.87 -22.25 2.74
N ASP A 233 36.65 -22.49 1.70
CA ASP A 233 37.95 -21.83 1.47
C ASP A 233 37.79 -20.68 0.48
N SER A 234 37.92 -19.44 0.96
CA SER A 234 37.79 -18.22 0.15
C SER A 234 38.81 -18.12 -1.00
N ASN A 235 39.91 -18.87 -0.95
CA ASN A 235 40.91 -18.90 -2.02
C ASN A 235 40.64 -19.97 -3.08
N ASN A 236 39.68 -20.87 -2.85
CA ASN A 236 39.38 -22.00 -3.72
C ASN A 236 37.89 -22.29 -3.79
N LEU A 237 37.14 -21.36 -4.40
CA LEU A 237 35.71 -21.51 -4.63
C LEU A 237 35.43 -22.41 -5.85
N GLU A 238 34.48 -23.33 -5.70
CA GLU A 238 34.01 -24.17 -6.79
C GLU A 238 32.87 -23.48 -7.54
N LYS A 239 32.87 -23.58 -8.86
CA LYS A 239 31.74 -23.12 -9.66
C LYS A 239 30.59 -24.12 -9.57
N ILE A 240 29.44 -23.69 -9.08
CA ILE A 240 28.23 -24.50 -8.99
C ILE A 240 27.15 -23.90 -9.91
N THR A 241 26.57 -24.72 -10.77
CA THR A 241 25.39 -24.38 -11.57
C THR A 241 24.17 -25.01 -10.91
N ILE A 242 23.32 -24.18 -10.30
CA ILE A 242 22.13 -24.62 -9.56
C ILE A 242 20.97 -24.89 -10.53
N ALA A 243 20.77 -24.00 -11.50
CA ALA A 243 19.70 -24.12 -12.50
C ALA A 243 20.18 -23.68 -13.89
N ASN A 244 19.88 -24.52 -14.90
CA ASN A 244 20.21 -24.26 -16.31
C ASN A 244 19.13 -23.47 -17.05
N GLU A 245 17.93 -23.36 -16.47
CA GLU A 245 16.89 -22.50 -17.01
C GLU A 245 17.25 -21.03 -16.79
N LYS A 246 16.87 -20.19 -17.75
CA LYS A 246 17.20 -18.77 -17.68
C LYS A 246 16.07 -18.01 -17.00
N SER A 247 16.38 -17.34 -15.90
CA SER A 247 15.46 -16.54 -15.09
C SER A 247 16.02 -15.14 -14.83
N HIS A 248 15.14 -14.20 -14.47
CA HIS A 248 15.55 -12.92 -13.88
C HIS A 248 15.79 -13.07 -12.38
N LEU A 249 14.93 -13.81 -11.69
CA LEU A 249 15.03 -14.11 -10.27
C LEU A 249 15.75 -15.43 -10.06
N HIS A 250 16.78 -15.40 -9.23
CA HIS A 250 17.65 -16.53 -8.98
C HIS A 250 17.59 -16.92 -7.51
N HIS A 251 17.49 -18.22 -7.25
CA HIS A 251 17.67 -18.80 -5.91
C HIS A 251 18.69 -19.92 -6.00
N ALA A 252 19.85 -19.71 -5.39
CA ALA A 252 20.85 -20.75 -5.17
C ALA A 252 20.62 -21.39 -3.80
N LYS A 253 19.79 -22.43 -3.77
CA LYS A 253 19.53 -23.23 -2.55
C LYS A 253 20.67 -24.22 -2.32
N ILE A 254 21.43 -24.01 -1.25
CA ILE A 254 22.57 -24.84 -0.87
C ILE A 254 22.17 -25.70 0.32
N ASN A 255 22.38 -27.01 0.21
CA ASN A 255 22.04 -27.99 1.23
C ASN A 255 23.27 -28.80 1.63
N GLY A 256 23.20 -29.48 2.76
CA GLY A 256 24.28 -30.34 3.25
C GLY A 256 25.51 -29.54 3.69
N LEU A 257 25.29 -28.31 4.13
CA LEU A 257 26.31 -27.50 4.76
C LEU A 257 26.72 -28.11 6.10
N SER A 258 27.96 -27.87 6.51
CA SER A 258 28.40 -28.22 7.85
C SER A 258 27.94 -27.15 8.83
N PRO A 259 27.44 -27.51 10.03
CA PRO A 259 27.16 -26.56 11.10
C PRO A 259 28.42 -25.78 11.52
N ASP A 260 28.25 -24.61 12.14
CA ASP A 260 29.34 -23.76 12.67
C ASP A 260 30.47 -23.56 11.63
N THR A 261 30.11 -23.23 10.40
CA THR A 261 31.05 -23.13 9.29
C THR A 261 30.79 -21.87 8.47
N THR A 262 31.86 -21.11 8.25
CA THR A 262 31.83 -19.97 7.31
C THR A 262 31.95 -20.47 5.88
N TYR A 263 31.01 -20.04 5.04
CA TYR A 263 31.02 -20.26 3.61
C TYR A 263 31.12 -18.93 2.87
N ASN A 264 31.82 -18.96 1.76
CA ASN A 264 32.07 -17.83 0.88
C ASN A 264 31.35 -18.04 -0.44
N TYR A 265 30.86 -16.96 -1.04
CA TYR A 265 30.24 -17.01 -2.35
C TYR A 265 30.54 -15.77 -3.20
N VAL A 266 30.49 -15.97 -4.52
CA VAL A 266 30.60 -14.92 -5.54
C VAL A 266 29.55 -15.17 -6.62
N ILE A 267 28.77 -14.14 -6.95
CA ILE A 267 27.86 -14.15 -8.10
C ILE A 267 28.60 -13.59 -9.31
N PRO A 268 28.93 -14.42 -10.31
CA PRO A 268 29.75 -13.98 -11.42
C PRO A 268 28.98 -13.10 -12.40
N LYS A 269 29.67 -12.12 -13.00
CA LYS A 269 29.19 -11.34 -14.16
C LYS A 269 27.98 -10.43 -13.90
N VAL A 270 27.57 -10.25 -12.66
CA VAL A 270 26.52 -9.29 -12.26
C VAL A 270 27.19 -8.15 -11.50
N ARG A 271 26.75 -6.91 -11.76
CA ARG A 271 27.19 -5.72 -11.02
C ARG A 271 26.00 -5.19 -10.23
N PHE A 272 26.00 -5.43 -8.93
CA PHE A 272 24.97 -4.86 -8.06
C PHE A 272 25.27 -3.39 -7.75
N PRO A 273 24.25 -2.56 -7.53
CA PRO A 273 24.41 -1.26 -6.91
C PRO A 273 25.16 -1.43 -5.59
N ASN A 274 26.24 -0.67 -5.39
CA ASN A 274 27.10 -0.73 -4.19
C ASN A 274 28.13 -1.86 -4.12
N TYR A 275 28.19 -2.78 -5.08
CA TYR A 275 29.17 -3.88 -5.10
C TYR A 275 30.01 -3.90 -6.37
N GLU A 276 31.27 -4.34 -6.24
CA GLU A 276 32.13 -4.61 -7.39
C GLU A 276 31.73 -5.95 -8.05
N VAL A 277 31.94 -6.06 -9.36
CA VAL A 277 31.68 -7.32 -10.07
C VAL A 277 32.59 -8.41 -9.50
N GLY A 278 31.97 -9.51 -9.05
CA GLY A 278 32.70 -10.61 -8.47
C GLY A 278 33.16 -10.37 -7.03
N GLN A 279 32.52 -9.43 -6.32
CA GLN A 279 32.76 -9.24 -4.89
C GLN A 279 32.51 -10.53 -4.10
N LEU A 280 33.40 -10.79 -3.15
CA LEU A 280 33.30 -11.91 -2.22
C LEU A 280 32.32 -11.55 -1.10
N HIS A 281 31.37 -12.44 -0.87
CA HIS A 281 30.44 -12.42 0.24
C HIS A 281 30.63 -13.66 1.11
N GLU A 282 30.19 -13.60 2.36
CA GLU A 282 30.28 -14.73 3.27
C GLU A 282 29.04 -14.85 4.16
N PHE A 283 28.77 -16.05 4.63
CA PHE A 283 27.79 -16.31 5.68
C PHE A 283 28.30 -17.42 6.59
N HIS A 284 27.69 -17.55 7.76
CA HIS A 284 28.04 -18.55 8.76
C HIS A 284 26.80 -19.39 9.08
N THR A 285 26.91 -20.71 8.99
CA THR A 285 25.83 -21.64 9.36
C THR A 285 25.65 -21.67 10.87
N ALA A 286 24.43 -21.93 11.34
CA ALA A 286 24.18 -22.09 12.76
C ALA A 286 25.01 -23.25 13.35
N SER A 287 25.37 -23.13 14.62
CA SER A 287 26.02 -24.22 15.34
C SER A 287 25.05 -25.37 15.63
N SER A 288 25.61 -26.54 15.90
CA SER A 288 24.86 -27.71 16.40
C SER A 288 24.76 -27.73 17.93
N ILE A 289 25.45 -26.81 18.60
CA ILE A 289 25.44 -26.64 20.05
C ILE A 289 25.04 -25.21 20.39
N GLN A 290 24.49 -25.01 21.58
CA GLN A 290 24.14 -23.67 22.05
C GLN A 290 25.40 -22.81 22.18
N GLU A 291 25.31 -21.59 21.66
CA GLU A 291 26.32 -20.55 21.76
C GLU A 291 25.67 -19.17 21.88
N ASP A 292 26.50 -18.13 22.06
CA ASP A 292 26.03 -16.75 22.04
C ASP A 292 25.60 -16.40 20.61
N PHE A 293 24.39 -15.89 20.44
CA PHE A 293 23.94 -15.39 19.15
C PHE A 293 22.99 -14.22 19.31
N SER A 294 22.79 -13.48 18.22
CA SER A 294 21.86 -12.36 18.19
C SER A 294 21.11 -12.29 16.88
N PHE A 295 19.94 -11.66 16.91
CA PHE A 295 19.21 -11.32 15.70
C PHE A 295 18.60 -9.93 15.81
N ALA A 296 18.45 -9.27 14.67
CA ALA A 296 17.80 -7.97 14.59
C ALA A 296 16.33 -8.13 14.18
N VAL A 297 15.46 -7.24 14.66
CA VAL A 297 14.07 -7.12 14.20
C VAL A 297 13.85 -5.67 13.74
N VAL A 298 13.19 -5.51 12.60
CA VAL A 298 12.84 -4.20 12.01
C VAL A 298 11.48 -4.32 11.32
N GLY A 299 10.71 -3.25 11.20
CA GLY A 299 9.46 -3.23 10.44
C GLY A 299 9.36 -2.00 9.56
N ASP A 300 8.56 -2.07 8.50
CA ASP A 300 8.09 -0.88 7.78
C ASP A 300 9.25 -0.03 7.22
N MET A 301 10.22 -0.70 6.57
CA MET A 301 11.32 -0.02 5.88
C MET A 301 10.78 0.78 4.67
N GLN A 302 9.96 0.16 3.82
CA GLN A 302 9.25 0.79 2.69
C GLN A 302 10.08 1.86 1.95
N PRO A 303 11.27 1.53 1.40
CA PRO A 303 12.19 2.52 0.89
C PRO A 303 11.55 3.34 -0.25
N TYR A 304 11.51 4.65 -0.05
CA TYR A 304 11.00 5.61 -1.02
C TYR A 304 12.03 6.74 -1.22
N PRO A 305 12.16 7.33 -2.42
CA PRO A 305 13.14 8.38 -2.66
C PRO A 305 13.05 9.55 -1.66
N GLY A 306 14.20 10.17 -1.38
CA GLY A 306 14.30 11.27 -0.43
C GLY A 306 14.59 10.77 0.98
N HIS A 307 14.06 11.47 1.99
CA HIS A 307 14.38 11.26 3.40
C HIS A 307 14.02 9.85 3.91
N ILE A 308 13.03 9.17 3.31
CA ILE A 308 12.69 7.78 3.67
C ILE A 308 13.86 6.85 3.33
N MET A 309 14.43 6.93 2.13
CA MET A 309 15.59 6.13 1.74
C MET A 309 16.80 6.40 2.63
N ASP A 310 17.06 7.66 2.98
CA ASP A 310 18.16 8.04 3.87
C ASP A 310 18.00 7.39 5.26
N ARG A 311 16.77 7.30 5.78
CA ARG A 311 16.46 6.60 7.04
C ARG A 311 16.62 5.09 6.94
N CYS A 312 16.12 4.49 5.87
CA CYS A 312 16.34 3.07 5.61
C CYS A 312 17.83 2.74 5.58
N HIS A 313 18.66 3.63 5.03
CA HIS A 313 20.11 3.49 5.08
C HIS A 313 20.67 3.60 6.50
N LEU A 314 20.24 4.57 7.30
CA LEU A 314 20.67 4.68 8.71
C LEU A 314 20.34 3.40 9.49
N VAL A 315 19.10 2.92 9.40
CA VAL A 315 18.68 1.68 10.09
C VAL A 315 19.44 0.47 9.56
N ALA A 316 19.60 0.34 8.24
CA ALA A 316 20.39 -0.73 7.63
C ALA A 316 21.85 -0.72 8.10
N GLU A 317 22.46 0.46 8.23
CA GLU A 317 23.83 0.63 8.72
C GLU A 317 23.95 0.26 10.21
N GLY A 318 22.97 0.66 11.03
CA GLY A 318 22.90 0.25 12.44
C GLY A 318 22.76 -1.25 12.63
N ILE A 319 21.90 -1.90 11.83
CA ILE A 319 21.77 -3.37 11.81
C ILE A 319 23.08 -4.01 11.35
N ALA A 320 23.72 -3.49 10.30
CA ALA A 320 24.98 -4.02 9.80
C ALA A 320 26.10 -3.88 10.85
N GLU A 321 26.14 -2.80 11.63
CA GLU A 321 27.18 -2.57 12.65
C GLU A 321 27.11 -3.58 13.79
N ILE A 322 25.91 -3.98 14.23
CA ILE A 322 25.76 -4.98 15.31
C ILE A 322 26.05 -6.41 14.85
N GLN A 323 26.20 -6.64 13.54
CA GLN A 323 26.57 -7.93 12.94
C GLN A 323 25.73 -9.12 13.45
N PRO A 324 24.39 -9.07 13.35
CA PRO A 324 23.53 -10.11 13.91
C PRO A 324 23.67 -11.40 13.11
N ASN A 325 23.32 -12.54 13.69
CA ASN A 325 23.34 -13.84 12.99
C ASN A 325 22.30 -13.87 11.86
N PHE A 326 21.13 -13.24 12.07
CA PHE A 326 20.08 -13.07 11.07
C PHE A 326 19.22 -11.83 11.39
N VAL A 327 18.34 -11.46 10.46
CA VAL A 327 17.44 -10.30 10.57
C VAL A 327 16.01 -10.73 10.27
N CYS A 328 15.08 -10.31 11.11
CA CYS A 328 13.64 -10.47 10.92
C CYS A 328 12.99 -9.13 10.53
N SER A 329 12.13 -9.14 9.50
CA SER A 329 11.29 -8.02 9.12
C SER A 329 9.83 -8.25 9.51
N LEU A 330 9.18 -7.23 10.07
CA LEU A 330 7.78 -7.22 10.47
C LEU A 330 6.82 -6.81 9.32
N GLY A 331 7.28 -6.96 8.08
CA GLY A 331 6.49 -6.68 6.87
C GLY A 331 6.56 -5.24 6.42
N ASP A 332 5.81 -4.95 5.35
CA ASP A 332 5.89 -3.71 4.58
C ASP A 332 7.35 -3.45 4.16
N ILE A 333 7.87 -4.43 3.43
CA ILE A 333 9.21 -4.38 2.87
C ILE A 333 9.23 -3.41 1.69
N SER A 334 8.21 -3.50 0.83
CA SER A 334 7.97 -2.62 -0.32
C SER A 334 6.79 -1.70 -0.04
N ASP A 335 6.78 -0.49 -0.63
CA ASP A 335 5.62 0.42 -0.56
C ASP A 335 4.48 -0.04 -1.50
N PHE A 336 4.79 -0.77 -2.58
CA PHE A 336 3.78 -1.40 -3.44
C PHE A 336 4.26 -2.74 -4.00
N GLY A 337 3.76 -3.85 -3.45
CA GLY A 337 4.17 -5.23 -3.80
C GLY A 337 3.99 -5.61 -5.28
N PHE A 338 3.00 -5.05 -5.97
CA PHE A 338 2.79 -5.31 -7.40
C PHE A 338 3.76 -4.54 -8.33
N ASN A 339 4.58 -3.61 -7.81
CA ASN A 339 5.39 -2.69 -8.62
C ASN A 339 6.88 -3.07 -8.59
N LEU A 340 7.42 -3.48 -9.74
CA LEU A 340 8.83 -3.85 -9.89
C LEU A 340 9.82 -2.71 -9.58
N GLY A 341 9.43 -1.45 -9.82
CA GLY A 341 10.26 -0.30 -9.49
C GLY A 341 10.37 -0.06 -7.99
N GLU A 342 9.35 -0.42 -7.20
CA GLU A 342 9.44 -0.42 -5.74
C GLU A 342 10.32 -1.56 -5.25
N TRP A 343 10.17 -2.76 -5.83
CA TRP A 343 11.09 -3.87 -5.53
C TRP A 343 12.54 -3.57 -5.89
N HIS A 344 12.81 -2.83 -6.97
CA HIS A 344 14.16 -2.36 -7.27
C HIS A 344 14.73 -1.51 -6.13
N LYS A 345 13.96 -0.54 -5.60
CA LYS A 345 14.41 0.27 -4.45
C LYS A 345 14.69 -0.59 -3.23
N VAL A 346 13.85 -1.60 -2.96
CA VAL A 346 14.09 -2.58 -1.90
C VAL A 346 15.40 -3.32 -2.12
N MET A 347 15.56 -3.93 -3.29
CA MET A 347 16.69 -4.81 -3.57
C MET A 347 18.01 -4.07 -3.81
N ASP A 348 17.97 -2.76 -4.04
CA ASP A 348 19.12 -1.86 -4.10
C ASP A 348 19.79 -1.66 -2.72
N PHE A 349 18.99 -1.54 -1.65
CA PHE A 349 19.50 -1.28 -0.30
C PHE A 349 19.50 -2.50 0.62
N LEU A 350 18.57 -3.46 0.44
CA LEU A 350 18.45 -4.67 1.25
C LEU A 350 19.79 -5.42 1.43
N PRO A 351 20.65 -5.56 0.40
CA PRO A 351 21.96 -6.22 0.52
C PRO A 351 22.90 -5.58 1.54
N LYS A 352 22.71 -4.31 1.92
CA LYS A 352 23.57 -3.61 2.91
C LYS A 352 23.66 -4.36 4.24
N TYR A 353 22.61 -5.07 4.63
CA TYR A 353 22.55 -5.83 5.87
C TYR A 353 22.15 -7.30 5.66
N THR A 354 21.89 -7.74 4.42
CA THR A 354 21.41 -9.11 4.13
C THR A 354 22.26 -9.89 3.14
N ALA A 355 23.26 -9.28 2.51
CA ALA A 355 24.18 -10.01 1.62
C ALA A 355 25.00 -11.07 2.38
N ASN A 356 25.24 -10.85 3.67
CA ASN A 356 26.02 -11.75 4.51
C ASN A 356 25.21 -12.35 5.68
N ARG A 357 24.02 -11.82 5.95
CA ARG A 357 23.14 -12.25 7.05
C ARG A 357 21.77 -12.64 6.51
N PRO A 358 21.22 -13.81 6.89
CA PRO A 358 19.89 -14.24 6.45
C PRO A 358 18.80 -13.27 6.88
N PHE A 359 17.89 -13.01 5.95
CA PHE A 359 16.71 -12.19 6.12
C PHE A 359 15.49 -13.11 6.17
N GLN A 360 14.62 -12.89 7.14
CA GLN A 360 13.35 -13.57 7.33
C GLN A 360 12.28 -12.48 7.48
N ALA A 361 11.08 -12.68 6.98
CA ALA A 361 10.07 -11.63 7.03
C ALA A 361 8.67 -12.19 7.18
N VAL A 362 7.77 -11.40 7.76
CA VAL A 362 6.33 -11.57 7.54
C VAL A 362 5.89 -10.68 6.36
N ILE A 363 4.77 -11.04 5.75
CA ILE A 363 4.16 -10.22 4.70
C ILE A 363 3.40 -9.03 5.30
N GLY A 364 3.59 -7.83 4.75
CA GLY A 364 2.80 -6.65 5.10
C GLY A 364 1.64 -6.36 4.15
N ASN A 365 0.81 -5.36 4.48
CA ASN A 365 -0.31 -5.01 3.62
C ASN A 365 0.13 -4.33 2.32
N HIS A 366 1.25 -3.62 2.32
CA HIS A 366 1.84 -3.05 1.11
C HIS A 366 2.45 -4.13 0.22
N ASP A 367 3.05 -5.16 0.81
CA ASP A 367 3.61 -6.31 0.10
C ASP A 367 2.52 -7.19 -0.55
N HIS A 368 1.33 -7.25 0.05
CA HIS A 368 0.18 -8.00 -0.46
C HIS A 368 -0.66 -7.21 -1.49
N TYR A 369 -0.53 -5.88 -1.53
CA TYR A 369 -1.43 -5.01 -2.26
C TYR A 369 -1.42 -5.29 -3.78
N ARG A 370 -2.58 -5.71 -4.31
CA ARG A 370 -2.90 -6.01 -5.74
C ARG A 370 -2.23 -7.23 -6.38
N ASP A 371 -1.24 -7.86 -5.76
CA ASP A 371 -0.63 -9.10 -6.26
C ASP A 371 -0.76 -10.27 -5.28
N GLU A 372 -1.49 -10.11 -4.17
CA GLU A 372 -1.70 -11.14 -3.14
C GLU A 372 -0.39 -11.66 -2.52
N GLY A 373 0.68 -10.86 -2.55
CA GLY A 373 1.98 -11.25 -2.02
C GLY A 373 2.82 -12.10 -2.98
N PHE A 374 2.44 -12.18 -4.26
CA PHE A 374 3.16 -12.98 -5.23
C PHE A 374 4.63 -12.60 -5.34
N ASN A 375 4.95 -11.30 -5.51
CA ASN A 375 6.34 -10.87 -5.62
C ASN A 375 7.10 -11.09 -4.30
N TYR A 376 6.47 -10.85 -3.15
CA TYR A 376 7.03 -11.15 -1.84
C TYR A 376 7.42 -12.63 -1.71
N ARG A 377 6.50 -13.55 -2.03
CA ARG A 377 6.72 -14.99 -1.94
C ARG A 377 7.82 -15.50 -2.89
N ASN A 378 7.92 -14.89 -4.07
CA ASN A 378 8.97 -15.23 -5.03
C ASN A 378 10.31 -14.66 -4.57
N ALA A 379 10.39 -13.39 -4.16
CA ALA A 379 11.62 -12.78 -3.69
C ALA A 379 12.23 -13.52 -2.49
N PHE A 380 11.38 -14.04 -1.61
CA PHE A 380 11.79 -14.70 -0.37
C PHE A 380 11.23 -16.13 -0.31
N PRO A 381 12.00 -17.15 -0.76
CA PRO A 381 11.51 -18.52 -0.91
C PRO A 381 11.54 -19.30 0.42
N TYR A 382 10.94 -18.73 1.46
CA TYR A 382 10.81 -19.35 2.78
C TYR A 382 10.02 -20.66 2.71
N ASN A 383 10.12 -21.48 3.76
CA ASN A 383 9.38 -22.74 3.88
C ASN A 383 7.91 -22.50 4.28
N PHE A 384 7.16 -21.80 3.42
CA PHE A 384 5.76 -21.47 3.64
C PHE A 384 4.91 -22.72 3.86
N ASN A 385 4.04 -22.66 4.86
CA ASN A 385 3.03 -23.66 5.10
C ASN A 385 2.11 -23.80 3.88
N SER A 386 1.72 -25.03 3.56
CA SER A 386 0.94 -25.33 2.35
C SER A 386 -0.56 -25.04 2.51
N THR A 387 -1.06 -24.86 3.73
CA THR A 387 -2.48 -24.67 4.05
C THR A 387 -2.83 -23.29 4.58
N VAL A 388 -1.88 -22.61 5.25
CA VAL A 388 -2.05 -21.24 5.72
C VAL A 388 -1.07 -20.35 4.98
N ASP A 389 -1.62 -19.48 4.14
CA ASP A 389 -0.85 -18.72 3.18
C ASP A 389 0.18 -17.81 3.86
N HIS A 390 1.37 -17.70 3.24
CA HIS A 390 2.53 -16.94 3.72
C HIS A 390 2.99 -17.15 5.18
N CYS A 391 2.37 -18.05 5.94
CA CYS A 391 2.77 -18.41 7.29
C CYS A 391 3.91 -19.43 7.25
N TYR A 392 4.90 -19.29 8.12
CA TYR A 392 5.97 -20.26 8.29
C TYR A 392 6.63 -20.08 9.66
N SER A 393 7.55 -20.96 10.00
CA SER A 393 8.36 -20.84 11.19
C SER A 393 9.76 -21.37 10.91
N PHE A 394 10.70 -21.00 11.76
CA PHE A 394 12.06 -21.53 11.72
C PHE A 394 12.66 -21.52 13.12
N ASP A 395 13.63 -22.39 13.32
CA ASP A 395 14.39 -22.50 14.55
C ASP A 395 15.82 -22.00 14.30
N TYR A 396 16.35 -21.23 15.25
CA TYR A 396 17.78 -20.95 15.33
C TYR A 396 18.25 -21.35 16.73
N LEU A 397 19.00 -22.44 16.81
CA LEU A 397 19.37 -23.07 18.08
C LEU A 397 18.12 -23.33 18.95
N ASN A 398 18.04 -22.73 20.13
CA ASN A 398 16.95 -22.90 21.08
C ASN A 398 15.84 -21.83 20.98
N VAL A 399 15.86 -20.99 19.94
CA VAL A 399 14.82 -19.99 19.65
C VAL A 399 13.95 -20.49 18.50
N HIS A 400 12.64 -20.47 18.72
CA HIS A 400 11.62 -20.67 17.69
C HIS A 400 10.93 -19.35 17.35
N ILE A 401 10.75 -19.08 16.06
CA ILE A 401 10.05 -17.87 15.58
C ILE A 401 8.92 -18.29 14.65
N SER A 402 7.69 -17.98 15.05
CA SER A 402 6.50 -18.14 14.22
C SER A 402 6.22 -16.85 13.43
N MET A 403 6.31 -16.93 12.10
CA MET A 403 6.07 -15.83 11.16
C MET A 403 4.65 -15.95 10.59
N VAL A 404 3.73 -15.09 11.04
CA VAL A 404 2.29 -15.25 10.81
C VAL A 404 1.77 -14.18 9.85
N ASP A 405 1.19 -14.61 8.73
CA ASP A 405 0.40 -13.74 7.86
C ASP A 405 -0.96 -13.46 8.49
N VAL A 406 -1.25 -12.18 8.73
CA VAL A 406 -2.50 -11.70 9.33
C VAL A 406 -3.29 -10.77 8.41
N ILE A 407 -2.90 -10.67 7.12
CA ILE A 407 -3.46 -9.70 6.18
C ILE A 407 -4.91 -10.04 5.81
N SER A 408 -5.19 -11.32 5.52
CA SER A 408 -6.56 -11.75 5.24
C SER A 408 -7.38 -11.87 6.52
N SER A 409 -8.50 -11.16 6.57
CA SER A 409 -9.38 -11.06 7.73
C SER A 409 -10.61 -11.97 7.68
N THR A 410 -10.65 -13.01 6.82
CA THR A 410 -11.80 -13.93 6.77
C THR A 410 -11.79 -14.87 7.99
N ASP A 411 -12.97 -15.20 8.53
CA ASP A 411 -13.08 -16.08 9.71
C ASP A 411 -12.47 -17.47 9.48
N GLU A 412 -12.61 -18.00 8.27
CA GLU A 412 -12.02 -19.28 7.86
C GLU A 412 -10.49 -19.21 7.86
N ALA A 413 -9.90 -18.16 7.28
CA ALA A 413 -8.45 -18.01 7.24
C ALA A 413 -7.90 -17.77 8.65
N LYS A 414 -8.60 -17.00 9.49
CA LYS A 414 -8.28 -16.86 10.92
C LYS A 414 -8.24 -18.21 11.62
N THR A 415 -9.30 -19.01 11.50
CA THR A 415 -9.42 -20.30 12.20
C THR A 415 -8.29 -21.26 11.81
N HIS A 416 -7.95 -21.34 10.53
CA HIS A 416 -6.84 -22.18 10.07
C HIS A 416 -5.49 -21.70 10.60
N ARG A 417 -5.24 -20.38 10.63
CA ARG A 417 -3.99 -19.80 11.15
C ARG A 417 -3.84 -19.97 12.65
N GLU A 418 -4.91 -19.77 13.41
CA GLU A 418 -4.92 -20.04 14.84
C GLU A 418 -4.56 -21.50 15.13
N SER A 419 -5.21 -22.45 14.44
CA SER A 419 -4.93 -23.88 14.59
C SER A 419 -3.48 -24.23 14.22
N TRP A 420 -2.99 -23.69 13.10
CA TRP A 420 -1.60 -23.87 12.68
C TRP A 420 -0.62 -23.34 13.71
N LEU A 421 -0.80 -22.10 14.20
CA LEU A 421 0.11 -21.46 15.15
C LEU A 421 0.17 -22.23 16.47
N ARG A 422 -0.97 -22.67 17.00
CA ARG A 422 -1.02 -23.54 18.20
C ARG A 422 -0.20 -24.80 17.99
N GLN A 423 -0.36 -25.48 16.85
CA GLN A 423 0.38 -26.69 16.56
C GLN A 423 1.88 -26.45 16.33
N ASP A 424 2.24 -25.34 15.70
CA ASP A 424 3.62 -24.89 15.47
C ASP A 424 4.37 -24.73 16.80
N ILE A 425 3.79 -23.99 17.74
CA ILE A 425 4.36 -23.76 19.08
C ILE A 425 4.42 -25.04 19.91
N ILE A 426 3.40 -25.92 19.82
CA ILE A 426 3.45 -27.24 20.47
C ILE A 426 4.63 -28.05 19.92
N ASN A 427 4.82 -28.04 18.60
CA ASN A 427 5.90 -28.76 17.95
C ASN A 427 7.28 -28.20 18.34
N SER A 428 7.43 -26.87 18.40
CA SER A 428 8.71 -26.24 18.76
C SER A 428 9.11 -26.56 20.20
N LYS A 429 8.18 -26.45 21.15
CA LYS A 429 8.42 -26.80 22.57
C LYS A 429 8.77 -28.27 22.73
N ASN A 430 8.10 -29.18 22.00
CA ASN A 430 8.44 -30.60 21.99
C ASN A 430 9.83 -30.89 21.41
N GLN A 431 10.32 -30.04 20.50
CA GLN A 431 11.67 -30.12 19.93
C GLN A 431 12.73 -29.45 20.81
N GLY A 432 12.34 -28.83 21.92
CA GLY A 432 13.24 -28.26 22.91
C GLY A 432 13.49 -26.76 22.78
N ALA A 433 12.71 -26.04 21.96
CA ALA A 433 12.76 -24.58 21.90
C ALA A 433 12.50 -23.99 23.30
N LYS A 434 13.46 -23.22 23.81
CA LYS A 434 13.35 -22.53 25.11
C LYS A 434 12.68 -21.18 24.97
N TRP A 435 12.96 -20.50 23.87
CA TRP A 435 12.45 -19.16 23.56
C TRP A 435 11.50 -19.24 22.37
N ASN A 436 10.31 -18.65 22.49
CA ASN A 436 9.32 -18.64 21.42
C ASN A 436 8.85 -17.21 21.18
N PHE A 437 8.99 -16.74 19.95
CA PHE A 437 8.53 -15.42 19.52
C PHE A 437 7.48 -15.55 18.41
N ILE A 438 6.49 -14.66 18.44
CA ILE A 438 5.49 -14.56 17.38
C ILE A 438 5.66 -13.21 16.70
N MET A 439 5.78 -13.23 15.37
CA MET A 439 5.90 -12.03 14.55
C MET A 439 4.76 -11.98 13.52
N PHE A 440 4.17 -10.80 13.34
CA PHE A 440 3.15 -10.53 12.32
C PHE A 440 3.11 -9.04 11.98
N HIS A 441 2.41 -8.65 10.92
CA HIS A 441 2.46 -7.26 10.46
C HIS A 441 1.52 -6.30 11.21
N TYR A 442 0.20 -6.58 11.25
CA TYR A 442 -0.78 -5.64 11.81
C TYR A 442 -0.70 -5.48 13.33
N HIS A 443 -0.88 -4.26 13.84
CA HIS A 443 -0.83 -3.97 15.27
C HIS A 443 -2.02 -4.53 16.06
N VAL A 444 -1.73 -5.12 17.22
CA VAL A 444 -2.76 -5.55 18.18
C VAL A 444 -2.93 -4.59 19.35
N LEU A 445 -1.87 -3.86 19.69
CA LEU A 445 -1.81 -2.78 20.68
C LEU A 445 -1.01 -1.63 20.08
N THR A 446 -1.47 -0.40 20.23
CA THR A 446 -0.75 0.77 19.73
C THR A 446 -1.18 2.05 20.43
N SER A 447 -0.22 2.93 20.71
CA SER A 447 -0.48 4.29 21.19
C SER A 447 -0.88 5.25 20.07
N ALA A 448 -0.85 4.79 18.81
CA ALA A 448 -1.13 5.58 17.63
C ALA A 448 -2.61 5.95 17.50
N GLY A 449 -2.89 6.82 16.53
CA GLY A 449 -4.24 7.30 16.23
C GLY A 449 -5.23 6.22 15.77
N ARG A 450 -4.78 5.08 15.23
CA ARG A 450 -5.70 4.04 14.77
C ARG A 450 -6.20 3.16 15.92
N SER A 451 -7.39 2.61 15.73
CA SER A 451 -7.93 1.58 16.63
C SER A 451 -7.11 0.28 16.49
N PRO A 452 -6.88 -0.46 17.58
CA PRO A 452 -6.22 -1.76 17.51
C PRO A 452 -7.04 -2.76 16.68
N TYR A 453 -6.37 -3.72 16.04
CA TYR A 453 -7.01 -4.86 15.38
C TYR A 453 -7.53 -5.86 16.43
N ARG A 454 -8.63 -5.49 17.10
CA ARG A 454 -9.23 -6.24 18.23
C ARG A 454 -9.49 -7.71 17.93
N ASN A 455 -9.94 -8.02 16.71
CA ASN A 455 -10.18 -9.41 16.33
C ASN A 455 -8.89 -10.23 16.35
N LEU A 456 -7.76 -9.66 15.93
CA LEU A 456 -6.44 -10.29 15.98
C LEU A 456 -5.94 -10.41 17.43
N LEU A 457 -6.05 -9.33 18.21
CA LEU A 457 -5.72 -9.31 19.64
C LEU A 457 -6.44 -10.44 20.41
N ALA A 458 -7.71 -10.66 20.11
CA ALA A 458 -8.57 -11.62 20.81
C ALA A 458 -8.22 -13.10 20.59
N TRP A 459 -7.45 -13.46 19.56
CA TRP A 459 -7.00 -14.85 19.37
C TRP A 459 -5.49 -15.04 19.56
N ILE A 460 -4.68 -14.01 19.30
CA ILE A 460 -3.24 -14.07 19.58
C ILE A 460 -2.96 -14.06 21.08
N THR A 461 -3.69 -13.26 21.87
CA THR A 461 -3.40 -13.11 23.30
C THR A 461 -3.65 -14.38 24.13
N PRO A 462 -4.77 -15.12 23.93
CA PRO A 462 -4.95 -16.43 24.55
C PRO A 462 -3.81 -17.40 24.23
N ILE A 463 -3.42 -17.52 22.96
CA ILE A 463 -2.30 -18.39 22.53
C ILE A 463 -1.01 -17.98 23.23
N ALA A 464 -0.71 -16.67 23.27
CA ALA A 464 0.49 -16.15 23.89
C ALA A 464 0.58 -16.50 25.38
N THR A 465 -0.56 -16.43 26.08
CA THR A 465 -0.67 -16.74 27.51
C THR A 465 -0.56 -18.24 27.75
N GLU A 466 -1.34 -19.04 27.01
CA GLU A 466 -1.39 -20.51 27.16
C GLU A 466 -0.01 -21.15 26.96
N PHE A 467 0.74 -20.65 25.97
CA PHE A 467 2.05 -21.20 25.63
C PHE A 467 3.22 -20.41 26.22
N GLU A 468 2.97 -19.41 27.07
CA GLU A 468 4.01 -18.57 27.70
C GLU A 468 5.02 -18.06 26.67
N ILE A 469 4.50 -17.39 25.64
CA ILE A 469 5.30 -16.78 24.56
C ILE A 469 6.15 -15.65 25.14
N ASP A 470 7.42 -15.62 24.74
CA ASP A 470 8.41 -14.69 25.30
C ASP A 470 8.27 -13.27 24.76
N GLY A 471 7.71 -13.14 23.56
CA GLY A 471 7.54 -11.85 22.93
C GLY A 471 6.70 -11.91 21.67
N ILE A 472 5.89 -10.87 21.51
CA ILE A 472 5.11 -10.60 20.31
C ILE A 472 5.61 -9.32 19.67
N MET A 473 5.98 -9.37 18.39
CA MET A 473 6.47 -8.20 17.64
C MET A 473 5.64 -7.98 16.38
N PHE A 474 5.30 -6.72 16.13
CA PHE A 474 4.53 -6.32 14.94
C PHE A 474 4.85 -4.91 14.45
N GLY A 475 4.52 -4.64 13.19
CA GLY A 475 4.78 -3.37 12.51
C GLY A 475 3.50 -2.55 12.27
N HIS A 476 3.34 -2.07 11.04
CA HIS A 476 2.20 -1.33 10.48
C HIS A 476 1.98 0.08 11.04
N GLU A 477 1.98 0.22 12.36
CA GLU A 477 1.94 1.53 12.98
C GLU A 477 3.35 2.10 12.99
N HIS A 478 3.52 3.27 12.37
CA HIS A 478 4.83 3.86 12.17
C HIS A 478 5.32 4.60 13.43
N GLN A 479 5.43 3.85 14.52
CA GLN A 479 5.92 4.26 15.81
C GLN A 479 6.43 3.04 16.59
N TYR A 480 7.22 3.33 17.62
CA TYR A 480 7.60 2.37 18.62
C TYR A 480 6.58 2.37 19.76
N ASP A 481 6.14 1.20 20.21
CA ASP A 481 5.43 1.01 21.47
C ASP A 481 5.88 -0.27 22.17
N HIS A 482 5.91 -0.24 23.50
CA HIS A 482 6.05 -1.42 24.34
C HIS A 482 4.87 -1.55 25.32
N TRP A 483 4.37 -2.77 25.45
CA TRP A 483 3.29 -3.14 26.37
C TRP A 483 3.65 -4.44 27.11
N GLU A 484 3.33 -4.50 28.39
CA GLU A 484 3.46 -5.69 29.23
C GLU A 484 2.08 -6.10 29.74
N TYR A 485 1.41 -7.02 29.03
CA TYR A 485 0.02 -7.39 29.31
C TYR A 485 -0.08 -8.72 30.07
N VAL A 486 -0.78 -8.71 31.21
CA VAL A 486 -1.18 -9.91 31.95
C VAL A 486 -2.62 -10.26 31.58
N TYR A 487 -2.81 -11.24 30.69
CA TYR A 487 -4.13 -11.70 30.31
C TYR A 487 -4.87 -12.33 31.48
N GLY A 488 -6.16 -12.01 31.66
CA GLY A 488 -6.94 -12.43 32.81
C GLY A 488 -6.84 -11.51 34.04
N ASN A 489 -6.03 -10.44 33.98
CA ASN A 489 -6.03 -9.40 35.01
C ASN A 489 -7.42 -8.75 35.14
N ASP A 490 -7.79 -8.32 36.34
CA ASP A 490 -9.16 -7.87 36.68
C ASP A 490 -10.29 -8.87 36.32
N SER A 491 -9.92 -10.14 36.18
CA SER A 491 -10.76 -11.23 35.71
C SER A 491 -11.29 -11.07 34.27
N LEU A 492 -10.58 -10.33 33.41
CA LEU A 492 -11.01 -10.04 32.05
C LEU A 492 -10.32 -10.95 31.02
N ILE A 493 -11.12 -11.67 30.25
CA ILE A 493 -10.70 -12.54 29.15
C ILE A 493 -11.56 -12.26 27.91
N PHE A 494 -11.10 -12.59 26.71
CA PHE A 494 -11.82 -12.40 25.45
C PHE A 494 -12.91 -13.46 25.26
N ASN A 495 -12.66 -14.72 25.66
CA ASN A 495 -13.63 -15.82 25.60
C ASN A 495 -13.77 -16.48 26.97
N ASP A 496 -14.97 -16.96 27.31
CA ASP A 496 -15.27 -17.64 28.57
C ASP A 496 -14.49 -18.94 28.78
N GLU A 497 -14.13 -19.62 27.69
CA GLU A 497 -13.29 -20.83 27.73
C GLU A 497 -11.82 -20.56 28.12
N ASP A 498 -11.36 -19.30 28.02
CA ASP A 498 -9.95 -18.94 28.22
C ASP A 498 -9.53 -18.94 29.70
N GLU A 499 -10.45 -19.07 30.67
CA GLU A 499 -10.10 -19.10 32.10
C GLU A 499 -9.09 -20.22 32.41
N SER A 500 -9.21 -21.35 31.71
CA SER A 500 -8.40 -22.55 31.94
C SER A 500 -6.94 -22.43 31.51
N ILE A 501 -6.59 -21.44 30.67
CA ILE A 501 -5.24 -21.25 30.10
C ILE A 501 -4.45 -20.13 30.78
N LEU A 502 -5.05 -19.43 31.74
CA LEU A 502 -4.44 -18.29 32.40
C LEU A 502 -3.23 -18.72 33.25
N THR A 503 -2.10 -18.06 33.02
CA THR A 503 -0.86 -18.31 33.77
C THR A 503 -0.59 -17.23 34.83
N GLY A 504 -1.15 -16.02 34.63
CA GLY A 504 -0.85 -14.84 35.43
C GLY A 504 0.52 -14.21 35.10
N ASN A 505 1.24 -14.74 34.11
CA ASN A 505 2.51 -14.20 33.66
C ASN A 505 2.28 -13.09 32.62
N PRO A 506 3.06 -12.00 32.65
CA PRO A 506 3.00 -10.99 31.61
C PRO A 506 3.56 -11.50 30.27
N VAL A 507 2.97 -11.02 29.18
CA VAL A 507 3.50 -11.17 27.83
C VAL A 507 3.89 -9.79 27.31
N HIS A 508 5.07 -9.71 26.70
CA HIS A 508 5.57 -8.48 26.10
C HIS A 508 5.09 -8.33 24.64
N TYR A 509 4.63 -7.12 24.30
CA TYR A 509 4.20 -6.74 22.96
C TYR A 509 4.98 -5.52 22.51
N TRP A 510 5.61 -5.62 21.33
CA TRP A 510 6.32 -4.51 20.71
C TRP A 510 5.71 -4.15 19.36
N CYS A 511 5.31 -2.88 19.24
CA CYS A 511 5.09 -2.25 17.95
C CYS A 511 6.42 -1.65 17.49
N LEU A 512 6.88 -2.01 16.29
CA LEU A 512 8.20 -1.65 15.77
C LEU A 512 8.12 -1.27 14.28
N GLY A 513 7.14 -0.45 13.90
CA GLY A 513 6.97 0.01 12.50
C GLY A 513 7.84 1.22 12.12
N THR A 514 9.05 1.31 12.68
CA THR A 514 9.91 2.51 12.62
C THR A 514 11.19 2.28 11.82
N GLY A 515 11.23 1.30 10.92
CA GLY A 515 12.42 1.00 10.12
C GLY A 515 12.78 2.08 9.09
N GLY A 516 11.80 2.80 8.55
CA GLY A 516 12.08 3.91 7.63
C GLY A 516 10.87 4.70 7.17
N ALA A 517 9.69 4.08 7.12
CA ALA A 517 8.46 4.71 6.68
C ALA A 517 8.11 5.98 7.48
N ASN A 518 7.35 6.88 6.85
CA ASN A 518 6.91 8.12 7.46
C ASN A 518 6.06 7.86 8.71
N SER A 519 6.49 8.36 9.88
CA SER A 519 5.78 8.19 11.16
C SER A 519 4.32 8.63 11.15
N ASN A 520 3.60 8.27 12.21
CA ASN A 520 2.22 8.73 12.39
C ASN A 520 2.07 10.26 12.53
N VAL A 521 3.06 10.99 13.07
CA VAL A 521 3.06 12.48 13.01
C VAL A 521 3.00 12.95 11.56
N ALA A 522 3.72 12.29 10.66
CA ALA A 522 3.83 12.71 9.27
C ALA A 522 2.51 12.67 8.49
N TRP A 523 1.58 11.85 8.95
CA TRP A 523 0.27 11.68 8.34
C TRP A 523 -0.83 12.49 9.03
N ASN A 524 -0.47 13.36 9.98
CA ASN A 524 -1.40 14.02 10.90
C ASN A 524 -2.33 13.00 11.61
N LEU A 525 -1.89 11.76 11.78
CA LEU A 525 -2.70 10.71 12.41
C LEU A 525 -2.80 10.90 13.92
N LEU A 526 -1.95 11.76 14.48
CA LEU A 526 -1.90 12.08 15.90
C LEU A 526 -2.69 13.33 16.30
N ASP A 527 -3.05 14.17 15.31
CA ASP A 527 -3.86 15.38 15.50
C ASP A 527 -5.38 15.09 15.46
N GLN A 528 -5.77 13.83 15.61
CA GLN A 528 -7.17 13.42 15.54
C GLN A 528 -7.95 13.85 16.79
N ASP A 529 -9.24 14.12 16.58
CA ASP A 529 -10.20 14.29 17.68
C ASP A 529 -10.19 13.06 18.60
N PRO A 530 -10.49 13.21 19.91
CA PRO A 530 -10.47 12.10 20.85
C PRO A 530 -11.31 10.91 20.34
N GLN A 531 -10.71 9.73 20.30
CA GLN A 531 -11.35 8.52 19.79
C GLN A 531 -11.84 7.65 20.95
N ILE A 532 -13.11 7.22 20.91
CA ILE A 532 -13.62 6.21 21.84
C ILE A 532 -13.28 4.84 21.29
N VAL A 533 -12.49 4.08 22.05
CA VAL A 533 -12.17 2.69 21.72
C VAL A 533 -12.92 1.78 22.69
N ASN A 534 -13.65 0.81 22.14
CA ASN A 534 -14.36 -0.19 22.93
C ASN A 534 -13.62 -1.53 22.84
N TYR A 535 -13.48 -2.20 23.97
CA TYR A 535 -12.99 -3.57 24.10
C TYR A 535 -14.10 -4.43 24.67
N TYR A 536 -14.22 -5.64 24.16
CA TYR A 536 -15.24 -6.61 24.57
C TYR A 536 -14.54 -7.74 25.31
N PHE A 537 -14.90 -7.91 26.57
CA PHE A 537 -14.36 -8.94 27.45
C PHE A 537 -15.50 -9.75 28.06
N TYR A 538 -15.18 -10.94 28.51
CA TYR A 538 -15.93 -11.73 29.46
C TYR A 538 -15.23 -11.64 30.81
N ASN A 539 -15.99 -11.38 31.87
CA ASN A 539 -15.48 -11.38 33.23
C ASN A 539 -15.85 -12.68 33.93
N TYR A 540 -14.86 -13.55 34.15
CA TYR A 540 -15.09 -14.88 34.71
C TYR A 540 -15.39 -14.85 36.23
N SER A 541 -15.07 -13.75 36.92
CA SER A 541 -15.45 -13.58 38.33
C SER A 541 -16.93 -13.22 38.51
N SER A 542 -17.53 -12.48 37.55
CA SER A 542 -18.95 -12.10 37.59
C SER A 542 -19.85 -12.93 36.67
N ASP A 543 -19.28 -13.76 35.78
CA ASP A 543 -19.99 -14.48 34.72
C ASP A 543 -20.79 -13.53 33.80
N GLU A 544 -20.18 -12.41 33.40
CA GLU A 544 -20.83 -11.39 32.57
C GLU A 544 -19.91 -10.88 31.46
N SER A 545 -20.46 -10.68 30.26
CA SER A 545 -19.78 -9.91 29.22
C SER A 545 -19.77 -8.42 29.55
N GLN A 546 -18.61 -7.79 29.39
CA GLN A 546 -18.36 -6.39 29.73
C GLN A 546 -17.79 -5.67 28.52
N THR A 547 -18.22 -4.42 28.31
CA THR A 547 -17.59 -3.53 27.33
C THR A 547 -16.79 -2.48 28.09
N LEU A 548 -15.48 -2.46 27.87
CA LEU A 548 -14.59 -1.43 28.39
C LEU A 548 -14.42 -0.34 27.33
N SER A 549 -14.87 0.87 27.66
CA SER A 549 -14.68 2.06 26.84
C SER A 549 -13.53 2.89 27.38
N THR A 550 -12.53 3.12 26.54
CA THR A 550 -11.43 4.05 26.75
C THR A 550 -11.54 5.21 25.77
N VAL A 551 -10.85 6.31 26.09
CA VAL A 551 -10.72 7.47 25.23
C VAL A 551 -9.25 7.64 24.91
N LYS A 552 -8.89 7.46 23.64
CA LYS A 552 -7.63 7.96 23.11
C LYS A 552 -7.76 9.48 23.01
N LYS A 553 -6.98 10.20 23.80
CA LYS A 553 -6.95 11.68 23.76
C LYS A 553 -6.34 12.16 22.44
N PRO A 554 -6.35 13.46 22.10
CA PRO A 554 -5.48 13.98 21.05
C PRO A 554 -4.03 13.97 21.52
N TRP A 555 -3.10 14.00 20.57
CA TRP A 555 -1.68 14.11 20.90
C TRP A 555 -1.34 15.44 21.56
N ASN A 556 -0.30 15.44 22.39
CA ASN A 556 0.22 16.64 23.04
C ASN A 556 1.50 17.08 22.31
N ASP A 557 1.38 18.11 21.48
CA ASP A 557 2.46 18.69 20.67
C ASP A 557 3.63 19.27 21.49
N GLN A 558 3.45 19.44 22.81
CA GLN A 558 4.50 19.85 23.73
C GLN A 558 5.44 18.71 24.14
N ARG A 559 5.15 17.47 23.74
CA ARG A 559 5.94 16.29 24.11
C ARG A 559 6.90 15.86 23.02
N TYR A 560 8.04 16.53 23.04
CA TYR A 560 9.16 16.21 22.19
C TYR A 560 10.45 16.01 22.98
N LEU A 561 11.32 15.16 22.44
CA LEU A 561 12.71 15.07 22.84
C LEU A 561 13.47 16.22 22.18
N VAL A 562 14.25 16.94 22.99
CA VAL A 562 15.28 17.86 22.50
C VAL A 562 16.60 17.15 22.68
N ASN A 563 16.90 16.22 21.77
CA ASN A 563 18.15 15.48 21.82
C ASN A 563 18.89 15.66 20.50
N ALA A 564 19.73 16.69 20.44
CA ALA A 564 20.46 17.06 19.23
C ALA A 564 21.31 15.93 18.63
N SER A 565 21.72 14.91 19.41
CA SER A 565 22.43 13.76 18.87
C SER A 565 21.52 12.72 18.20
N HIS A 566 20.22 12.76 18.50
CA HIS A 566 19.21 11.83 17.98
C HIS A 566 18.20 12.52 17.06
N ASP A 567 18.22 13.85 16.89
CA ASP A 567 17.32 14.58 15.98
C ASP A 567 17.38 14.05 14.53
N ILE A 568 18.49 13.44 14.10
CA ILE A 568 18.63 12.80 12.78
C ILE A 568 17.75 11.54 12.62
N TYR A 569 17.22 11.01 13.71
CA TYR A 569 16.31 9.85 13.73
C TYR A 569 14.84 10.26 13.77
N SER A 570 14.58 11.56 13.66
CA SER A 570 13.26 12.15 13.65
C SER A 570 12.43 11.80 12.41
N PRO A 571 11.09 11.82 12.52
CA PRO A 571 10.18 11.59 11.41
C PRO A 571 10.20 12.62 10.28
N TYR A 572 10.85 13.78 10.46
CA TYR A 572 11.20 14.73 9.39
C TYR A 572 12.53 15.41 9.67
N ASP A 573 13.20 15.84 8.60
CA ASP A 573 14.33 16.76 8.71
C ASP A 573 13.87 18.01 9.48
N ASP A 574 14.60 18.35 10.55
CA ASP A 574 14.34 19.48 11.43
C ASP A 574 13.06 19.40 12.30
N THR A 575 12.41 18.22 12.45
CA THR A 575 11.36 18.04 13.48
C THR A 575 11.91 17.39 14.76
N PRO A 576 11.31 17.66 15.93
CA PRO A 576 11.65 16.92 17.14
C PRO A 576 11.16 15.46 17.10
N ILE A 577 11.80 14.57 17.89
CA ILE A 577 11.26 13.23 18.17
C ILE A 577 10.12 13.34 19.17
N TYR A 578 9.01 12.67 18.90
CA TYR A 578 7.84 12.64 19.78
C TYR A 578 7.82 11.36 20.62
N TYR A 579 7.42 11.46 21.88
CA TYR A 579 7.40 10.30 22.78
C TYR A 579 6.13 10.24 23.64
N HIS A 580 5.85 9.03 24.13
CA HIS A 580 4.73 8.72 24.98
C HIS A 580 5.15 7.92 26.21
N ALA A 581 4.73 8.40 27.39
CA ALA A 581 5.02 7.76 28.67
C ALA A 581 3.81 7.89 29.62
N PRO A 582 3.35 6.78 30.24
CA PRO A 582 2.14 6.71 31.05
C PRO A 582 2.17 7.61 32.29
N GLU A 583 3.32 7.71 32.96
CA GLU A 583 3.50 8.42 34.23
C GLU A 583 3.58 9.94 34.09
N ILE A 584 3.83 10.44 32.87
CA ILE A 584 3.81 11.88 32.57
C ILE A 584 2.38 12.28 32.18
N GLU A 585 1.84 11.66 31.14
CA GLU A 585 0.47 11.85 30.68
C GLU A 585 0.13 10.76 29.67
N SER A 586 -0.93 9.98 29.89
CA SER A 586 -1.33 8.95 28.93
C SER A 586 -2.37 9.44 27.89
N TYR A 587 -2.07 9.18 26.61
CA TYR A 587 -2.92 9.32 25.43
C TYR A 587 -3.90 8.16 25.41
N CYS A 588 -3.39 6.99 25.81
CA CYS A 588 -4.06 5.72 26.02
C CYS A 588 -4.62 5.56 27.46
N ALA A 589 -5.11 6.65 28.08
CA ALA A 589 -5.23 6.78 29.54
C ALA A 589 -5.79 5.58 30.31
N LYS A 590 -6.84 4.90 29.82
CA LYS A 590 -7.35 3.68 30.45
C LYS A 590 -6.83 2.40 29.82
N GLU A 591 -6.34 2.41 28.58
CA GLU A 591 -5.72 1.24 27.95
C GLU A 591 -4.46 0.83 28.72
N ASN A 592 -3.75 1.79 29.30
CA ASN A 592 -2.59 1.53 30.15
C ASN A 592 -2.93 0.67 31.36
N ASP A 593 -4.06 0.95 32.02
CA ASP A 593 -4.51 0.21 33.20
C ASP A 593 -4.83 -1.27 32.85
N TYR A 594 -5.29 -1.52 31.61
CA TYR A 594 -5.70 -2.86 31.18
C TYR A 594 -4.59 -3.65 30.50
N PHE A 595 -3.82 -3.00 29.62
CA PHE A 595 -2.85 -3.64 28.73
C PHE A 595 -1.39 -3.37 29.10
N GLY A 596 -1.12 -2.60 30.16
CA GLY A 596 0.23 -2.37 30.67
C GLY A 596 1.15 -1.63 29.70
N PHE A 597 0.67 -0.53 29.11
CA PHE A 597 1.53 0.35 28.30
C PHE A 597 2.73 0.85 29.11
N ASP A 598 3.92 0.72 28.55
CA ASP A 598 5.17 1.13 29.18
C ASP A 598 5.72 2.40 28.54
N TYR A 599 6.06 2.36 27.25
CA TYR A 599 6.68 3.48 26.56
C TYR A 599 6.40 3.45 25.06
N GLY A 600 6.43 4.62 24.41
CA GLY A 600 6.36 4.72 22.96
C GLY A 600 7.13 5.94 22.43
N GLU A 601 7.60 5.86 21.19
CA GLU A 601 8.43 6.89 20.57
C GLU A 601 8.31 6.89 19.05
N GLN A 602 8.41 8.06 18.44
CA GLN A 602 8.48 8.23 16.99
C GLN A 602 9.88 8.62 16.57
N SER A 603 10.76 7.64 16.62
CA SER A 603 12.12 7.70 16.10
C SER A 603 12.37 6.47 15.27
N ILE A 604 13.21 6.57 14.24
CA ILE A 604 13.67 5.36 13.56
C ILE A 604 14.53 4.51 14.51
N ASN A 605 14.26 3.21 14.54
CA ASN A 605 14.96 2.28 15.41
C ASN A 605 14.89 0.85 14.85
N PHE A 606 15.64 -0.04 15.49
CA PHE A 606 15.55 -1.48 15.29
C PHE A 606 15.73 -2.17 16.64
N MET A 607 15.31 -3.42 16.74
CA MET A 607 15.47 -4.23 17.95
C MET A 607 16.61 -5.23 17.75
N GLU A 608 17.39 -5.46 18.79
CA GLU A 608 18.38 -6.52 18.90
C GLU A 608 17.97 -7.49 20.00
N ILE A 609 17.91 -8.79 19.68
CA ILE A 609 17.65 -9.86 20.62
C ILE A 609 18.89 -10.74 20.71
N LYS A 610 19.42 -10.91 21.93
CA LYS A 610 20.62 -11.71 22.22
C LYS A 610 20.29 -12.88 23.11
N ILE A 611 20.72 -14.07 22.72
CA ILE A 611 20.65 -15.28 23.54
C ILE A 611 22.05 -15.66 23.98
N ASP A 612 22.22 -15.96 25.27
CA ASP A 612 23.51 -16.37 25.81
C ASP A 612 23.89 -17.81 25.42
N GLN A 613 25.18 -18.13 25.58
CA GLN A 613 25.75 -19.46 25.34
C GLN A 613 25.12 -20.61 26.13
N ASN A 614 24.38 -20.32 27.21
CA ASN A 614 23.65 -21.34 27.96
C ASN A 614 22.20 -21.52 27.46
N GLY A 615 21.75 -20.59 26.61
CA GLY A 615 20.38 -20.52 26.11
C GLY A 615 19.36 -20.17 27.19
N ASN A 616 19.80 -19.62 28.33
CA ASN A 616 18.97 -19.37 29.51
C ASN A 616 18.77 -17.88 29.76
N ARG A 617 19.52 -17.00 29.10
CA ARG A 617 19.33 -15.56 29.18
C ARG A 617 19.01 -14.98 27.81
N CYS A 618 17.90 -14.26 27.72
CA CYS A 618 17.52 -13.44 26.58
C CYS A 618 17.66 -11.97 26.95
N THR A 619 18.39 -11.19 26.15
CA THR A 619 18.47 -9.73 26.26
C THR A 619 17.82 -9.11 25.04
N ILE A 620 16.73 -8.37 25.25
CA ILE A 620 16.01 -7.65 24.20
C ILE A 620 16.34 -6.17 24.37
N SER A 621 16.82 -5.50 23.33
CA SER A 621 17.18 -4.08 23.35
C SER A 621 16.66 -3.38 22.11
N VAL A 622 15.94 -2.28 22.27
CA VAL A 622 15.60 -1.41 21.14
C VAL A 622 16.69 -0.36 21.01
N ARG A 623 17.14 -0.12 19.79
CA ARG A 623 18.33 0.68 19.49
C ARG A 623 18.03 1.76 18.46
N TYR A 624 18.61 2.92 18.67
CA TYR A 624 18.77 3.91 17.62
C TYR A 624 19.77 3.41 16.55
N PRO A 625 19.75 3.96 15.33
CA PRO A 625 20.65 3.56 14.25
C PRO A 625 22.16 3.66 14.57
N ASN A 626 22.59 4.55 15.47
CA ASN A 626 23.98 4.60 15.94
C ASN A 626 24.37 3.45 16.90
N GLY A 627 23.43 2.58 17.25
CA GLY A 627 23.62 1.47 18.19
C GLY A 627 23.34 1.81 19.65
N ASP A 628 23.04 3.06 20.00
CA ASP A 628 22.65 3.43 21.36
C ASP A 628 21.32 2.78 21.73
N ILE A 629 21.16 2.41 23.01
CA ILE A 629 19.88 1.91 23.51
C ILE A 629 18.86 3.05 23.44
N LEU A 630 17.61 2.74 23.10
CA LEU A 630 16.51 3.69 23.16
C LEU A 630 16.22 4.00 24.64
N MET A 631 16.44 5.25 25.05
CA MET A 631 16.33 5.67 26.46
C MET A 631 15.23 6.71 26.73
N GLY A 632 14.62 7.27 25.68
CA GLY A 632 13.62 8.33 25.80
C GLY A 632 14.14 9.63 26.45
N PRO A 633 13.26 10.48 27.00
CA PRO A 633 13.66 11.75 27.60
C PRO A 633 14.45 11.55 28.91
N GLU A 634 15.50 12.36 29.09
CA GLU A 634 16.38 12.35 30.28
C GLU A 634 16.97 10.97 30.62
N ASP A 635 17.02 10.07 29.64
CA ASP A 635 17.47 8.68 29.76
C ASP A 635 16.66 7.82 30.77
N ASN A 636 15.39 8.16 31.01
CA ASN A 636 14.56 7.49 32.03
C ASN A 636 13.83 6.24 31.52
N TYR A 637 13.73 6.04 30.20
CA TYR A 637 12.89 5.02 29.56
C TYR A 637 13.75 4.01 28.81
N LYS A 638 14.65 3.36 29.54
CA LYS A 638 15.56 2.37 28.97
C LYS A 638 14.78 1.18 28.39
N GLN A 639 14.74 1.07 27.07
CA GLN A 639 14.10 -0.03 26.35
C GLN A 639 15.04 -1.23 26.24
N GLN A 640 15.29 -1.88 27.38
CA GLN A 640 16.08 -3.11 27.47
C GLN A 640 15.55 -4.04 28.55
N TRP A 641 15.33 -5.30 28.19
CA TRP A 641 14.86 -6.37 29.07
C TRP A 641 15.88 -7.49 29.13
N ILE A 642 16.09 -8.06 30.32
CA ILE A 642 16.92 -9.24 30.54
C ILE A 642 16.04 -10.30 31.20
N ILE A 643 15.68 -11.30 30.40
CA ILE A 643 14.81 -12.41 30.82
C ILE A 643 15.69 -13.63 31.06
N VAL A 644 15.45 -14.36 32.16
CA VAL A 644 16.21 -15.57 32.53
C VAL A 644 15.24 -16.73 32.77
N LYS A 645 15.48 -17.86 32.12
CA LYS A 645 14.72 -19.12 32.22
C LYS A 645 15.50 -20.22 32.92
#